data_AF-A0A819HBE8-F1
#
_entry.id   AF-A0A819HBE8-F1
#
_cell.length_a   1.000
_cell.length_b   1.000
_cell.length_c   1.000
_cell.angle_alpha   90.00
_cell.angle_beta   90.00
_cell.angle_gamma   90.00
#
_symmetry.space_group_name_H-M   'P 1'
#
loop_
_entity.id
_entity.type
_entity.pdbx_description
1 polymer ?
#
loop_
_entity_poly.entity_id
_entity_poly.type
_entity_poly.pdbx_seq_one_letter_code
_entity_poly.pdbx_strand_id
1 'polypeptide(L)'
;MSELEGKKGEIYELKAELNSDKRERKKEALKKVIASMTVGKDVSQLFPDVINCMQIDNLELKKLVYLYLMNYAKTQPEMAILAVNTFAKDCNDPNPLIRALAVRTMGCIRVDKITEHLCEPLRKCLKDEDPYVRKTAAVCVAKLFDINQQLVFDQGFLDMLKDLLSDSNPMVVANAVAALSEISEQSPQTKIFDLNGPTINKLLTALNECSEWGQVFILDAISNYSPKDDKDAQSICERVTPRLAHANSAVVLSSVKVLMKFLELLDQQSEFIQNLYRKLSPPLVTLLSAEPEIQYVALRNINLIVQKRSDILKNEMKVFFVKYNDPIYVKLEKLDIMIRLTNATNIAQVLAELKEYATEVDVDFVRKSVRAIGRCAIKVEQAAERCVSTLIDLIQTKVNYVVQEAIVVIKDIFRKYPNKYESIIATLCENLDSLDEPEARASMIWIVGEYAERIDNADELLEGFLDGFKDENTQVQLQLLTGIVKLFLKKPTETQELVTRVLTLVTQETDNPDLRDRGYIYWRLLSTDPKAAKEVVLAEKPLISEETDLLEPTLLDELICHIGSLASVYHKPPNTFVEGRFIMKKNLPLRSKSYGEQENNTGHTTMQTNQQPQQVVISSNVGSLIDDFDILGSMPMPSSNPMDTYEQSQNRTTSVVPNLLDDELSSILGLDSNLGGNQTPMMNTNTSLPINNRQTTSTGNELDDLFGDFNLQTGGSGISFSGNNVFVPPKEVWLSAAKGKGLEVSGTFARRSNQIVMEMDFTNKALQPMNDLALQINRNSFGLTPAQPLQVTSPLFPNQTVPTQLILNTTGPIMRMDPLTNLQVAIKNNIDIFYFNCIVPIHVYFAQDGEMDKMTFVQTWQEIPEGNEVKHQLQNLSNLSIDDLQNKLRLNNIHTITRTTIEQKEMLYQTIKLTNGIFILVELRITPGNRTISFSLKTKLERKFPAAQGAIRCVRYNIDGNYCLTSGSDRTIKLWKPDSSLAIKTYTGHSQEVLDVHSSFDNSRLCSGGVDKRVLYIDVMTGKIVKKYQAHAGRVQAVCFNEEATIIFSASIDGTVKIWDVKSREYDPIQVLDDAKDSVTSLSLGNHELLTTSLDQRVRIYDIRYGKLFEDYIGHNLTYINLSHDQQCFLVGTLSSQIMLFDKANGKLLQTFVDYTNNTYMIENAFSNDDQFVYSGSENGRLICWNLLTAKQICAIEHESDNKKAVSTLTHHPKEDKLLTAQEGTIYIWKKKDETEEQEEEIKESFINKKPINVPQFVSGGFE
;
A
#
# COMPACT_ATOMS: atom_id res chain seq x y z
N MET A 1 -14.26 19.32 38.07
CA MET A 1 -13.33 20.42 37.68
C MET A 1 -12.05 20.19 38.46
N SER A 2 -11.30 19.12 38.13
CA SER A 2 -10.47 18.43 39.14
C SER A 2 -9.33 17.58 38.56
N GLU A 3 -9.08 17.63 37.25
CA GLU A 3 -7.99 16.88 36.58
C GLU A 3 -7.01 17.80 35.82
N LEU A 4 -7.26 19.12 35.83
CA LEU A 4 -6.48 20.11 35.09
C LEU A 4 -5.23 20.62 35.85
N GLU A 5 -5.11 20.32 37.14
CA GLU A 5 -4.01 20.81 37.98
C GLU A 5 -2.75 19.95 37.88
N GLY A 6 -2.89 18.63 37.72
CA GLY A 6 -1.74 17.71 37.67
C GLY A 6 -0.74 17.99 36.53
N LYS A 7 -1.22 18.43 35.36
CA LYS A 7 -0.36 18.69 34.19
C LYS A 7 0.47 19.97 34.27
N LYS A 8 0.21 20.86 35.24
CA LYS A 8 1.12 21.97 35.56
C LYS A 8 2.27 21.53 36.47
N GLY A 9 2.16 20.38 37.12
CA GLY A 9 3.19 19.81 38.00
C GLY A 9 4.48 19.49 37.27
N GLU A 10 4.44 18.63 36.24
CA GLU A 10 5.65 18.09 35.58
C GLU A 10 6.65 19.18 35.11
N ILE A 11 6.18 20.21 34.39
CA ILE A 11 7.08 21.26 33.86
C ILE A 11 7.63 22.14 34.99
N TYR A 12 6.82 22.41 36.03
CA TYR A 12 7.25 23.18 37.20
C TYR A 12 8.25 22.39 38.06
N GLU A 13 8.06 21.08 38.22
CA GLU A 13 8.98 20.16 38.88
C GLU A 13 10.31 20.07 38.11
N LEU A 14 10.27 19.89 36.78
CA LEU A 14 11.48 19.92 35.94
C LEU A 14 12.22 21.26 36.04
N LYS A 15 11.50 22.39 36.07
CA LYS A 15 12.10 23.72 36.28
C LYS A 15 12.75 23.83 37.66
N ALA A 16 12.16 23.25 38.70
CA ALA A 16 12.75 23.19 40.04
C ALA A 16 13.96 22.26 40.12
N GLU A 17 13.96 21.12 39.42
CA GLU A 17 15.11 20.20 39.37
C GLU A 17 16.29 20.78 38.56
N LEU A 18 16.04 21.46 37.42
CA LEU A 18 17.05 22.16 36.62
C LEU A 18 17.71 23.33 37.38
N ASN A 19 16.95 24.01 38.24
CA ASN A 19 17.47 25.09 39.08
C ASN A 19 18.04 24.60 40.42
N SER A 20 17.96 23.31 40.76
CA SER A 20 18.52 22.75 41.99
C SER A 20 20.05 22.69 41.95
N ASP A 21 20.75 23.14 43.00
CA ASP A 21 22.22 23.17 43.06
C ASP A 21 22.91 21.80 42.89
N LYS A 22 22.18 20.70 43.07
CA LYS A 22 22.70 19.33 42.95
C LYS A 22 22.87 18.93 41.48
N ARG A 23 24.12 18.76 41.04
CA ARG A 23 24.51 18.40 39.66
C ARG A 23 23.75 17.17 39.13
N GLU A 24 23.56 16.15 39.97
CA GLU A 24 22.86 14.92 39.64
C GLU A 24 21.37 15.15 39.38
N ARG A 25 20.73 16.10 40.09
CA ARG A 25 19.34 16.50 39.81
C ARG A 25 19.23 17.24 38.50
N LYS A 26 20.16 18.15 38.19
CA LYS A 26 20.21 18.80 36.87
C LYS A 26 20.40 17.79 35.74
N LYS A 27 21.23 16.75 35.95
CA LYS A 27 21.44 15.64 34.99
C LYS A 27 20.17 14.83 34.74
N GLU A 28 19.49 14.36 35.79
CA GLU A 28 18.26 13.59 35.59
C GLU A 28 17.10 14.46 35.09
N ALA A 29 17.00 15.73 35.48
CA ALA A 29 16.05 16.68 34.89
C ALA A 29 16.29 16.89 33.39
N LEU A 30 17.54 17.11 32.98
CA LEU A 30 17.90 17.30 31.57
C LEU A 30 17.63 16.03 30.74
N LYS A 31 17.85 14.83 31.30
CA LYS A 31 17.41 13.57 30.69
C LYS A 31 15.89 13.48 30.58
N LYS A 32 15.12 13.84 31.61
CA LYS A 32 13.64 13.88 31.54
C LYS A 32 13.14 14.90 30.50
N VAL A 33 13.82 16.05 30.35
CA VAL A 33 13.53 17.06 29.32
C VAL A 33 13.80 16.50 27.92
N ILE A 34 14.90 15.79 27.71
CA ILE A 34 15.22 15.18 26.41
C ILE A 34 14.32 13.98 26.11
N ALA A 35 13.97 13.15 27.10
CA ALA A 35 12.94 12.12 26.93
C ALA A 35 11.57 12.73 26.58
N SER A 36 11.22 13.87 27.19
CA SER A 36 10.00 14.62 26.85
C SER A 36 10.04 15.15 25.41
N MET A 37 11.18 15.69 24.98
CA MET A 37 11.42 16.13 23.59
C MET A 37 11.33 14.96 22.59
N THR A 38 11.92 13.80 22.89
CA THR A 38 11.82 12.58 22.05
C THR A 38 10.38 12.04 21.98
N VAL A 39 9.56 12.29 23.00
CA VAL A 39 8.12 11.98 23.05
C VAL A 39 7.25 13.07 22.39
N GLY A 40 7.85 14.16 21.89
CA GLY A 40 7.13 15.26 21.24
C GLY A 40 6.33 16.16 22.21
N LYS A 41 6.69 16.18 23.50
CA LYS A 41 6.24 17.24 24.41
C LYS A 41 7.05 18.51 24.14
N ASP A 42 6.35 19.63 23.95
CA ASP A 42 6.98 20.95 23.96
C ASP A 42 7.60 21.22 25.34
N VAL A 43 8.92 21.45 25.34
CA VAL A 43 9.73 21.83 26.50
C VAL A 43 10.51 23.13 26.26
N SER A 44 10.06 23.95 25.31
CA SER A 44 10.63 25.28 25.00
C SER A 44 10.54 26.26 26.18
N GLN A 45 9.58 26.09 27.09
CA GLN A 45 9.45 26.92 28.31
C GLN A 45 10.62 26.76 29.30
N LEU A 46 11.46 25.73 29.12
CA LEU A 46 12.65 25.47 29.94
C LEU A 46 13.95 25.97 29.30
N PHE A 47 13.89 26.63 28.14
CA PHE A 47 15.06 27.08 27.37
C PHE A 47 16.04 27.95 28.18
N PRO A 48 15.60 28.92 29.02
CA PRO A 48 16.51 29.69 29.87
C PRO A 48 17.19 28.83 30.94
N ASP A 49 16.43 27.91 31.55
CA ASP A 49 16.92 27.03 32.62
C ASP A 49 17.95 26.02 32.08
N VAL A 50 17.73 25.53 30.86
CA VAL A 50 18.66 24.62 30.15
C VAL A 50 19.94 25.36 29.70
N ILE A 51 19.86 26.62 29.26
CA ILE A 51 21.07 27.43 28.99
C ILE A 51 21.89 27.66 30.28
N ASN A 52 21.25 27.84 31.43
CA ASN A 52 21.97 27.92 32.71
C ASN A 52 22.70 26.60 33.08
N CYS A 53 22.29 25.45 32.53
CA CYS A 53 23.02 24.19 32.67
C CYS A 53 24.25 24.07 31.73
N MET A 54 24.36 24.91 30.70
CA MET A 54 25.45 24.87 29.70
C MET A 54 26.82 25.22 30.30
N GLN A 55 26.84 26.05 31.36
CA GLN A 55 28.06 26.52 32.04
C GLN A 55 28.65 25.47 33.02
N ILE A 56 28.22 24.21 32.97
CA ILE A 56 28.70 23.14 33.85
C ILE A 56 29.72 22.28 33.12
N ASP A 57 30.90 22.09 33.72
CA ASP A 57 32.04 21.37 33.15
C ASP A 57 31.88 19.84 33.14
N ASN A 58 30.79 19.35 32.53
CA ASN A 58 30.52 17.93 32.33
C ASN A 58 30.12 17.69 30.87
N LEU A 59 30.90 16.86 30.18
CA LEU A 59 30.72 16.51 28.76
C LEU A 59 29.35 15.90 28.46
N GLU A 60 28.80 15.07 29.35
CA GLU A 60 27.48 14.46 29.18
C GLU A 60 26.37 15.53 29.26
N LEU A 61 26.43 16.41 30.26
CA LEU A 61 25.51 17.55 30.35
C LEU A 61 25.62 18.46 29.13
N LYS A 62 26.84 18.78 28.68
CA LYS A 62 27.09 19.64 27.53
C LYS A 62 26.56 19.00 26.23
N LYS A 63 26.77 17.69 26.00
CA LYS A 63 26.20 16.90 24.89
C LYS A 63 24.66 16.90 24.90
N LEU A 64 24.05 16.79 26.08
CA LEU A 64 22.59 16.83 26.26
C LEU A 64 22.02 18.26 26.02
N VAL A 65 22.61 19.31 26.60
CA VAL A 65 22.21 20.72 26.36
C VAL A 65 22.32 21.06 24.88
N TYR A 66 23.39 20.65 24.21
CA TYR A 66 23.58 20.92 22.78
C TYR A 66 22.54 20.20 21.91
N LEU A 67 22.13 18.96 22.27
CA LEU A 67 21.06 18.24 21.58
C LEU A 67 19.71 18.95 21.71
N TYR A 68 19.41 19.51 22.89
CA TYR A 68 18.24 20.35 23.09
C TYR A 68 18.31 21.65 22.26
N LEU A 69 19.46 22.35 22.27
CA LEU A 69 19.65 23.59 21.52
C LEU A 69 19.55 23.38 20.00
N MET A 70 20.11 22.30 19.44
CA MET A 70 20.00 22.02 18.00
C MET A 70 18.55 21.87 17.51
N ASN A 71 17.65 21.38 18.36
CA ASN A 71 16.24 21.24 18.03
C ASN A 71 15.45 22.55 18.27
N TYR A 72 15.62 23.18 19.44
CA TYR A 72 14.80 24.34 19.84
C TYR A 72 15.33 25.70 19.35
N ALA A 73 16.59 25.84 18.94
CA ALA A 73 17.14 27.12 18.47
C ALA A 73 16.47 27.65 17.19
N LYS A 74 15.91 26.76 16.34
CA LYS A 74 15.02 27.16 15.23
C LYS A 74 13.77 27.89 15.73
N THR A 75 13.15 27.38 16.79
CA THR A 75 11.86 27.88 17.33
C THR A 75 12.00 29.11 18.22
N GLN A 76 13.19 29.36 18.80
CA GLN A 76 13.48 30.52 19.65
C GLN A 76 14.85 31.13 19.30
N PRO A 77 14.99 31.75 18.10
CA PRO A 77 16.28 32.25 17.62
C PRO A 77 16.84 33.40 18.48
N GLU A 78 16.00 34.24 19.07
CA GLU A 78 16.45 35.34 19.94
C GLU A 78 17.12 34.83 21.22
N MET A 79 16.54 33.80 21.85
CA MET A 79 17.07 33.21 23.07
C MET A 79 18.36 32.41 22.80
N ALA A 80 18.51 31.84 21.60
CA ALA A 80 19.73 31.14 21.19
C ALA A 80 20.98 32.04 21.17
N ILE A 81 20.82 33.36 21.00
CA ILE A 81 21.93 34.34 21.05
C ILE A 81 22.66 34.29 22.41
N LEU A 82 21.95 34.00 23.50
CA LEU A 82 22.53 33.88 24.84
C LEU A 82 23.57 32.74 24.94
N ALA A 83 23.42 31.68 24.13
CA ALA A 83 24.34 30.54 24.13
C ALA A 83 25.64 30.81 23.34
N VAL A 84 25.66 31.80 22.43
CA VAL A 84 26.81 32.10 21.56
C VAL A 84 28.08 32.40 22.36
N ASN A 85 27.96 33.19 23.43
CA ASN A 85 29.07 33.52 24.33
C ASN A 85 29.64 32.31 25.09
N THR A 86 28.88 31.22 25.20
CA THR A 86 29.32 29.96 25.81
C THR A 86 29.92 29.05 24.73
N PHE A 87 29.26 28.88 23.58
CA PHE A 87 29.83 28.15 22.43
C PHE A 87 31.20 28.70 22.00
N ALA A 88 31.39 30.03 22.00
CA ALA A 88 32.67 30.66 21.68
C ALA A 88 33.78 30.36 22.71
N LYS A 89 33.43 30.10 23.98
CA LYS A 89 34.38 29.58 24.98
C LYS A 89 34.67 28.10 24.74
N ASP A 90 33.63 27.31 24.48
CA ASP A 90 33.72 25.88 24.25
C ASP A 90 34.54 25.53 22.99
N CYS A 91 34.54 26.40 21.96
CA CYS A 91 35.45 26.30 20.81
C CYS A 91 36.94 26.54 21.15
N ASN A 92 37.26 27.05 22.35
CA ASN A 92 38.62 27.24 22.86
C ASN A 92 38.91 26.34 24.09
N ASP A 93 38.05 25.35 24.37
CA ASP A 93 38.23 24.38 25.46
C ASP A 93 39.46 23.49 25.19
N PRO A 94 40.28 23.12 26.20
CA PRO A 94 41.42 22.23 26.01
C PRO A 94 41.04 20.85 25.44
N ASN A 95 39.82 20.37 25.67
CA ASN A 95 39.34 19.07 25.18
C ASN A 95 38.89 19.17 23.70
N PRO A 96 39.55 18.47 22.75
CA PRO A 96 39.17 18.51 21.32
C PRO A 96 37.75 18.00 21.06
N LEU A 97 37.22 17.09 21.89
CA LEU A 97 35.83 16.62 21.77
C LEU A 97 34.83 17.75 22.08
N ILE A 98 35.15 18.66 22.99
CA ILE A 98 34.30 19.82 23.30
C ILE A 98 34.39 20.85 22.17
N ARG A 99 35.60 21.15 21.67
CA ARG A 99 35.79 22.07 20.53
C ARG A 99 35.03 21.60 19.29
N ALA A 100 35.21 20.34 18.90
CA ALA A 100 34.54 19.75 17.75
C ALA A 100 33.01 19.71 17.94
N LEU A 101 32.53 19.32 19.14
CA LEU A 101 31.10 19.30 19.44
C LEU A 101 30.48 20.71 19.38
N ALA A 102 31.19 21.75 19.83
CA ALA A 102 30.75 23.15 19.74
C ALA A 102 30.65 23.63 18.28
N VAL A 103 31.69 23.41 17.47
CA VAL A 103 31.69 23.74 16.04
C VAL A 103 30.57 22.99 15.30
N ARG A 104 30.38 21.69 15.57
CA ARG A 104 29.33 20.87 14.97
C ARG A 104 27.94 21.37 15.30
N THR A 105 27.71 21.81 16.54
CA THR A 105 26.41 22.32 17.00
C THR A 105 26.15 23.73 16.51
N MET A 106 27.13 24.65 16.55
CA MET A 106 27.01 25.97 15.90
C MET A 106 26.58 25.83 14.43
N GLY A 107 27.29 24.99 13.67
CA GLY A 107 27.01 24.75 12.25
C GLY A 107 25.70 24.00 11.94
N CYS A 108 24.95 23.55 12.95
CA CYS A 108 23.59 23.02 12.76
C CYS A 108 22.50 24.10 12.96
N ILE A 109 22.83 25.26 13.53
CA ILE A 109 21.85 26.29 13.91
C ILE A 109 21.72 27.29 12.76
N ARG A 110 20.63 27.19 11.99
CA ARG A 110 20.29 28.11 10.89
C ARG A 110 19.74 29.45 11.45
N VAL A 111 20.62 30.27 12.01
CA VAL A 111 20.34 31.63 12.51
C VAL A 111 21.51 32.55 12.17
N ASP A 112 21.30 33.57 11.35
CA ASP A 112 22.37 34.36 10.72
C ASP A 112 23.30 35.05 11.72
N LYS A 113 22.74 35.60 12.82
CA LYS A 113 23.53 36.21 13.91
C LYS A 113 24.49 35.22 14.58
N ILE A 114 24.28 33.91 14.44
CA ILE A 114 25.16 32.87 14.98
C ILE A 114 26.23 32.48 13.95
N THR A 115 25.96 32.58 12.64
CA THR A 115 26.96 32.27 11.59
C THR A 115 28.06 33.33 11.52
N GLU A 116 27.73 34.61 11.71
CA GLU A 116 28.72 35.69 11.87
C GLU A 116 29.71 35.38 13.01
N HIS A 117 29.19 34.97 14.18
CA HIS A 117 29.99 34.64 15.35
C HIS A 117 30.73 33.28 15.27
N LEU A 118 30.31 32.37 14.37
CA LEU A 118 30.99 31.10 14.07
C LEU A 118 32.27 31.29 13.23
N CYS A 119 32.37 32.36 12.44
CA CYS A 119 33.46 32.54 11.45
C CYS A 119 34.88 32.41 12.05
N GLU A 120 35.17 33.17 13.10
CA GLU A 120 36.50 33.19 13.72
C GLU A 120 36.84 31.91 14.53
N PRO A 121 35.90 31.32 15.30
CA PRO A 121 36.06 29.95 15.82
C PRO A 121 36.33 28.90 14.73
N LEU A 122 35.57 28.91 13.63
CA LEU A 122 35.73 27.96 12.53
C LEU A 122 37.10 28.08 11.86
N ARG A 123 37.59 29.32 11.64
CA ARG A 123 38.93 29.60 11.10
C ARG A 123 40.05 29.01 11.95
N LYS A 124 39.87 28.96 13.28
CA LYS A 124 40.80 28.32 14.22
C LYS A 124 40.69 26.80 14.16
N CYS A 125 39.48 26.26 14.18
CA CYS A 125 39.25 24.81 14.17
C CYS A 125 39.66 24.12 12.85
N LEU A 126 39.69 24.84 11.72
CA LEU A 126 40.32 24.37 10.47
C LEU A 126 41.85 24.22 10.57
N LYS A 127 42.48 24.84 11.57
CA LYS A 127 43.93 24.82 11.82
C LYS A 127 44.29 24.21 13.19
N ASP A 128 43.36 23.47 13.79
CA ASP A 128 43.55 22.79 15.07
C ASP A 128 44.60 21.68 14.95
N GLU A 129 45.36 21.41 16.00
CA GLU A 129 46.30 20.29 16.03
C GLU A 129 45.56 18.95 15.91
N ASP A 130 44.34 18.85 16.43
CA ASP A 130 43.57 17.61 16.52
C ASP A 130 42.80 17.28 15.20
N PRO A 131 42.99 16.08 14.61
CA PRO A 131 42.28 15.67 13.38
C PRO A 131 40.76 15.51 13.53
N TYR A 132 40.24 15.21 14.72
CA TYR A 132 38.81 15.15 14.98
C TYR A 132 38.17 16.54 14.91
N VAL A 133 38.87 17.57 15.42
CA VAL A 133 38.43 18.97 15.27
C VAL A 133 38.49 19.37 13.79
N ARG A 134 39.61 19.14 13.10
CA ARG A 134 39.76 19.48 11.67
C ARG A 134 38.72 18.82 10.75
N LYS A 135 38.44 17.52 10.90
CA LYS A 135 37.40 16.85 10.08
C LYS A 135 36.00 17.41 10.35
N THR A 136 35.70 17.78 11.60
CA THR A 136 34.42 18.40 11.95
C THR A 136 34.31 19.85 11.46
N ALA A 137 35.42 20.59 11.45
CA ALA A 137 35.47 21.92 10.85
C ALA A 137 35.26 21.87 9.32
N ALA A 138 35.86 20.89 8.62
CA ALA A 138 35.64 20.68 7.18
C ALA A 138 34.15 20.47 6.83
N VAL A 139 33.45 19.59 7.56
CA VAL A 139 31.99 19.39 7.40
C VAL A 139 31.19 20.64 7.80
N CYS A 140 31.68 21.43 8.77
CA CYS A 140 31.04 22.68 9.16
C CYS A 140 31.12 23.77 8.07
N VAL A 141 32.18 23.78 7.24
CA VAL A 141 32.26 24.68 6.07
C VAL A 141 31.17 24.38 5.04
N ALA A 142 30.88 23.09 4.76
CA ALA A 142 29.77 22.71 3.87
C ALA A 142 28.40 23.15 4.42
N LYS A 143 28.17 22.98 5.72
CA LYS A 143 26.94 23.46 6.38
C LYS A 143 26.81 24.99 6.39
N LEU A 144 27.92 25.71 6.55
CA LEU A 144 27.93 27.16 6.47
C LEU A 144 27.61 27.65 5.04
N PHE A 145 28.03 26.90 4.02
CA PHE A 145 27.72 27.18 2.62
C PHE A 145 26.22 26.99 2.29
N ASP A 146 25.59 25.95 2.83
CA ASP A 146 24.13 25.72 2.75
C ASP A 146 23.29 26.83 3.43
N ILE A 147 23.87 27.59 4.37
CA ILE A 147 23.21 28.74 5.02
C ILE A 147 23.51 30.05 4.30
N ASN A 148 24.79 30.37 4.04
CA ASN A 148 25.20 31.59 3.37
C ASN A 148 26.46 31.36 2.52
N GLN A 149 26.24 31.12 1.23
CA GLN A 149 27.27 30.96 0.21
C GLN A 149 28.24 32.15 0.12
N GLN A 150 27.76 33.40 0.16
CA GLN A 150 28.61 34.59 -0.03
C GLN A 150 29.64 34.73 1.08
N LEU A 151 29.21 34.58 2.34
CA LEU A 151 30.08 34.63 3.52
C LEU A 151 31.24 33.61 3.44
N VAL A 152 31.01 32.43 2.85
CA VAL A 152 32.05 31.40 2.68
C VAL A 152 33.12 31.81 1.65
N PHE A 153 32.76 32.57 0.62
CA PHE A 153 33.72 33.21 -0.29
C PHE A 153 34.46 34.37 0.39
N ASP A 154 33.74 35.30 1.01
CA ASP A 154 34.31 36.51 1.63
C ASP A 154 35.34 36.18 2.74
N GLN A 155 35.11 35.10 3.48
CA GLN A 155 36.04 34.62 4.52
C GLN A 155 37.18 33.73 3.99
N GLY A 156 37.16 33.34 2.71
CA GLY A 156 38.20 32.50 2.10
C GLY A 156 38.26 31.06 2.63
N PHE A 157 37.14 30.51 3.13
CA PHE A 157 37.15 29.16 3.72
C PHE A 157 37.35 28.05 2.67
N LEU A 158 36.98 28.29 1.40
CA LEU A 158 37.15 27.33 0.32
C LEU A 158 38.62 26.95 0.08
N ASP A 159 39.54 27.92 0.17
CA ASP A 159 40.96 27.64 -0.05
C ASP A 159 41.59 26.93 1.15
N MET A 160 41.16 27.25 2.37
CA MET A 160 41.52 26.45 3.56
C MET A 160 40.99 25.01 3.47
N LEU A 161 39.82 24.80 2.85
CA LEU A 161 39.26 23.47 2.62
C LEU A 161 40.03 22.70 1.52
N LYS A 162 40.59 23.39 0.52
CA LYS A 162 41.53 22.81 -0.46
C LYS A 162 42.88 22.43 0.17
N ASP A 163 43.40 23.25 1.09
CA ASP A 163 44.62 22.93 1.84
C ASP A 163 44.48 21.61 2.62
N LEU A 164 43.29 21.35 3.19
CA LEU A 164 42.96 20.09 3.89
C LEU A 164 42.91 18.85 2.97
N LEU A 165 42.97 18.98 1.64
CA LEU A 165 43.23 17.85 0.72
C LEU A 165 44.69 17.37 0.77
N SER A 166 45.58 18.17 1.36
CA SER A 166 46.99 17.85 1.58
C SER A 166 47.32 17.53 3.04
N ASP A 167 46.30 17.29 3.87
CA ASP A 167 46.43 16.89 5.28
C ASP A 167 47.12 15.53 5.42
N SER A 168 47.77 15.30 6.56
CA SER A 168 48.41 14.02 6.89
C SER A 168 47.43 12.97 7.40
N ASN A 169 46.20 13.34 7.76
CA ASN A 169 45.19 12.41 8.26
C ASN A 169 44.14 12.04 7.20
N PRO A 170 44.02 10.76 6.77
CA PRO A 170 43.06 10.34 5.74
C PRO A 170 41.58 10.65 6.06
N MET A 171 41.20 10.73 7.34
CA MET A 171 39.83 11.09 7.73
C MET A 171 39.53 12.58 7.52
N VAL A 172 40.53 13.46 7.68
CA VAL A 172 40.38 14.89 7.38
C VAL A 172 40.26 15.09 5.86
N VAL A 173 41.17 14.47 5.10
CA VAL A 173 41.15 14.49 3.63
C VAL A 173 39.80 14.02 3.08
N ALA A 174 39.27 12.88 3.54
CA ALA A 174 38.01 12.35 3.03
C ALA A 174 36.78 13.24 3.37
N ASN A 175 36.75 13.87 4.55
CA ASN A 175 35.68 14.81 4.90
C ASN A 175 35.82 16.15 4.13
N ALA A 176 37.04 16.60 3.83
CA ALA A 176 37.28 17.74 2.95
C ALA A 176 36.85 17.45 1.50
N VAL A 177 37.11 16.23 0.99
CA VAL A 177 36.62 15.76 -0.32
C VAL A 177 35.09 15.73 -0.37
N ALA A 178 34.42 15.21 0.67
CA ALA A 178 32.97 15.20 0.75
C ALA A 178 32.39 16.63 0.72
N ALA A 179 32.90 17.51 1.58
CA ALA A 179 32.49 18.91 1.64
C ALA A 179 32.71 19.67 0.31
N LEU A 180 33.87 19.48 -0.34
CA LEU A 180 34.14 20.10 -1.64
C LEU A 180 33.28 19.53 -2.78
N SER A 181 32.93 18.24 -2.72
CA SER A 181 32.02 17.61 -3.69
C SER A 181 30.60 18.17 -3.55
N GLU A 182 30.07 18.28 -2.33
CA GLU A 182 28.76 18.88 -2.06
C GLU A 182 28.71 20.35 -2.50
N ILE A 183 29.72 21.15 -2.16
CA ILE A 183 29.85 22.55 -2.61
C ILE A 183 29.92 22.65 -4.14
N SER A 184 30.62 21.71 -4.80
CA SER A 184 30.75 21.69 -6.27
C SER A 184 29.45 21.29 -6.97
N GLU A 185 28.55 20.54 -6.34
CA GLU A 185 27.22 20.23 -6.89
C GLU A 185 26.23 21.39 -6.69
N GLN A 186 26.43 22.23 -5.66
CA GLN A 186 25.61 23.41 -5.41
C GLN A 186 26.01 24.64 -6.25
N SER A 187 27.22 24.70 -6.80
CA SER A 187 27.72 25.87 -7.55
C SER A 187 28.39 25.52 -8.89
N PRO A 188 27.62 25.00 -9.88
CA PRO A 188 28.14 24.48 -11.15
C PRO A 188 28.79 25.53 -12.07
N GLN A 189 28.51 26.83 -11.88
CA GLN A 189 29.14 27.91 -12.66
C GLN A 189 30.61 28.15 -12.27
N THR A 190 30.98 27.82 -11.02
CA THR A 190 32.34 27.99 -10.49
C THR A 190 32.99 26.64 -10.29
N LYS A 191 33.92 26.27 -11.18
CA LYS A 191 34.73 25.05 -11.04
C LYS A 191 35.75 25.21 -9.90
N ILE A 192 35.26 25.08 -8.67
CA ILE A 192 36.07 25.23 -7.44
C ILE A 192 37.00 24.02 -7.23
N PHE A 193 36.61 22.85 -7.76
CA PHE A 193 37.23 21.55 -7.49
C PHE A 193 37.85 20.91 -8.74
N ASP A 194 38.80 21.59 -9.37
CA ASP A 194 39.62 21.00 -10.45
C ASP A 194 40.62 19.97 -9.88
N LEU A 195 40.28 18.68 -9.99
CA LEU A 195 41.13 17.57 -9.56
C LEU A 195 42.35 17.41 -10.46
N ASN A 196 43.50 17.85 -9.95
CA ASN A 196 44.81 17.65 -10.59
C ASN A 196 45.37 16.24 -10.30
N GLY A 197 46.11 15.67 -11.25
CA GLY A 197 46.74 14.34 -11.12
C GLY A 197 47.56 14.10 -9.84
N PRO A 198 48.35 15.08 -9.33
CA PRO A 198 49.01 14.95 -8.02
C PRO A 198 48.02 14.82 -6.85
N THR A 199 46.90 15.54 -6.88
CA THR A 199 45.82 15.42 -5.89
C THR A 199 45.19 14.04 -5.95
N ILE A 200 44.88 13.53 -7.15
CA ILE A 200 44.32 12.18 -7.35
C ILE A 200 45.28 11.10 -6.82
N ASN A 201 46.59 11.26 -7.01
CA ASN A 201 47.57 10.35 -6.42
C ASN A 201 47.54 10.38 -4.88
N LYS A 202 47.43 11.55 -4.24
CA LYS A 202 47.21 11.65 -2.78
C LYS A 202 45.91 10.97 -2.33
N LEU A 203 44.80 11.21 -3.04
CA LEU A 203 43.51 10.61 -2.74
C LEU A 203 43.54 9.07 -2.88
N LEU A 204 44.24 8.54 -3.89
CA LEU A 204 44.43 7.10 -4.08
C LEU A 204 45.37 6.46 -3.02
N THR A 205 46.30 7.23 -2.44
CA THR A 205 47.03 6.79 -1.24
C THR A 205 46.10 6.75 -0.04
N ALA A 206 45.37 7.84 0.23
CA ALA A 206 44.41 7.93 1.34
C ALA A 206 43.31 6.87 1.26
N LEU A 207 42.88 6.46 0.05
CA LEU A 207 41.90 5.38 -0.20
C LEU A 207 42.29 4.04 0.45
N ASN A 208 43.57 3.79 0.71
CA ASN A 208 44.03 2.55 1.36
C ASN A 208 43.90 2.58 2.89
N GLU A 209 43.95 3.77 3.50
CA GLU A 209 44.00 3.97 4.95
C GLU A 209 42.73 4.62 5.53
N CYS A 210 41.79 5.03 4.66
CA CYS A 210 40.54 5.68 5.08
C CYS A 210 39.43 4.68 5.42
N SER A 211 38.49 5.13 6.26
CA SER A 211 37.25 4.39 6.57
C SER A 211 36.36 4.21 5.34
N GLU A 212 35.47 3.22 5.37
CA GLU A 212 34.62 2.81 4.25
C GLU A 212 33.86 3.99 3.60
N TRP A 213 33.24 4.84 4.43
CA TRP A 213 32.54 6.06 3.99
C TRP A 213 33.48 7.05 3.29
N GLY A 214 34.70 7.21 3.79
CA GLY A 214 35.70 8.05 3.14
C GLY A 214 36.23 7.46 1.84
N GLN A 215 36.28 6.12 1.72
CA GLN A 215 36.57 5.45 0.45
C GLN A 215 35.46 5.71 -0.58
N VAL A 216 34.18 5.69 -0.19
CA VAL A 216 33.06 6.09 -1.05
C VAL A 216 33.21 7.54 -1.53
N PHE A 217 33.40 8.50 -0.62
CA PHE A 217 33.55 9.92 -0.99
C PHE A 217 34.74 10.17 -1.94
N ILE A 218 35.86 9.46 -1.74
CA ILE A 218 37.03 9.53 -2.62
C ILE A 218 36.72 8.91 -4.01
N LEU A 219 36.05 7.75 -4.06
CA LEU A 219 35.67 7.11 -5.32
C LEU A 219 34.65 7.95 -6.12
N ASP A 220 33.68 8.56 -5.46
CA ASP A 220 32.73 9.47 -6.11
C ASP A 220 33.39 10.74 -6.64
N ALA A 221 34.33 11.33 -5.90
CA ALA A 221 35.14 12.44 -6.39
C ALA A 221 36.01 12.03 -7.60
N ILE A 222 36.62 10.84 -7.58
CA ILE A 222 37.34 10.27 -8.74
C ILE A 222 36.39 10.02 -9.92
N SER A 223 35.13 9.65 -9.67
CA SER A 223 34.13 9.47 -10.74
C SER A 223 33.81 10.78 -11.48
N ASN A 224 34.01 11.94 -10.86
CA ASN A 224 33.87 13.25 -11.51
C ASN A 224 35.09 13.64 -12.37
N TYR A 225 36.28 13.06 -12.10
CA TYR A 225 37.47 13.28 -12.94
C TYR A 225 37.31 12.65 -14.34
N SER A 226 38.02 13.23 -15.31
CA SER A 226 38.20 12.69 -16.66
C SER A 226 39.70 12.53 -16.93
N PRO A 227 40.23 11.29 -16.95
CA PRO A 227 41.62 11.01 -17.31
C PRO A 227 41.97 11.61 -18.68
N LYS A 228 43.18 12.16 -18.79
CA LYS A 228 43.69 12.76 -20.04
C LYS A 228 44.34 11.72 -20.96
N ASP A 229 44.94 10.70 -20.38
CA ASP A 229 45.66 9.63 -21.06
C ASP A 229 45.11 8.25 -20.69
N ASP A 230 45.10 7.32 -21.64
CA ASP A 230 44.78 5.89 -21.43
C ASP A 230 45.60 5.26 -20.28
N LYS A 231 46.89 5.61 -20.18
CA LYS A 231 47.77 5.14 -19.10
C LYS A 231 47.41 5.70 -17.71
N ASP A 232 46.88 6.92 -17.63
CA ASP A 232 46.38 7.49 -16.37
C ASP A 232 45.15 6.69 -15.91
N ALA A 233 44.19 6.48 -16.82
CA ALA A 233 43.00 5.66 -16.57
C ALA A 233 43.35 4.22 -16.13
N GLN A 234 44.25 3.53 -16.83
CA GLN A 234 44.72 2.19 -16.44
C GLN A 234 45.30 2.18 -15.02
N SER A 235 46.16 3.15 -14.67
CA SER A 235 46.79 3.22 -13.34
C SER A 235 45.79 3.46 -12.21
N ILE A 236 44.68 4.17 -12.49
CA ILE A 236 43.59 4.38 -11.53
C ILE A 236 42.76 3.11 -11.41
N CYS A 237 42.40 2.46 -12.53
CA CYS A 237 41.67 1.19 -12.55
C CYS A 237 42.40 0.08 -11.77
N GLU A 238 43.72 -0.03 -11.90
CA GLU A 238 44.52 -1.00 -11.12
C GLU A 238 44.46 -0.75 -9.61
N ARG A 239 44.51 0.52 -9.19
CA ARG A 239 44.43 0.91 -7.76
C ARG A 239 43.03 0.81 -7.17
N VAL A 240 41.98 0.95 -7.99
CA VAL A 240 40.58 0.77 -7.59
C VAL A 240 40.21 -0.72 -7.54
N THR A 241 40.79 -1.57 -8.40
CA THR A 241 40.47 -3.01 -8.51
C THR A 241 40.41 -3.77 -7.16
N PRO A 242 41.32 -3.60 -6.18
CA PRO A 242 41.24 -4.26 -4.88
C PRO A 242 39.98 -3.91 -4.06
N ARG A 243 39.36 -2.75 -4.28
CA ARG A 243 38.14 -2.30 -3.57
C ARG A 243 36.89 -3.09 -3.98
N LEU A 244 36.95 -3.83 -5.10
CA LEU A 244 35.87 -4.74 -5.52
C LEU A 244 35.65 -5.93 -4.58
N ALA A 245 36.64 -6.29 -3.76
CA ALA A 245 36.55 -7.37 -2.78
C ALA A 245 36.18 -6.89 -1.36
N HIS A 246 35.70 -5.64 -1.23
CA HIS A 246 35.35 -5.02 0.04
C HIS A 246 33.98 -5.47 0.55
N ALA A 247 33.81 -5.63 1.87
CA ALA A 247 32.57 -6.11 2.46
C ALA A 247 31.39 -5.12 2.29
N ASN A 248 31.64 -3.83 2.51
CA ASN A 248 30.62 -2.79 2.32
C ASN A 248 30.29 -2.59 0.83
N SER A 249 29.02 -2.86 0.48
CA SER A 249 28.49 -2.81 -0.88
C SER A 249 28.54 -1.43 -1.54
N ALA A 250 28.52 -0.34 -0.76
CA ALA A 250 28.64 1.02 -1.30
C ALA A 250 30.05 1.27 -1.87
N VAL A 251 31.09 0.75 -1.21
CA VAL A 251 32.48 0.80 -1.71
C VAL A 251 32.60 0.01 -3.02
N VAL A 252 31.96 -1.17 -3.10
CA VAL A 252 31.93 -1.98 -4.32
C VAL A 252 31.22 -1.24 -5.45
N LEU A 253 29.99 -0.74 -5.25
CA LEU A 253 29.23 -0.03 -6.28
C LEU A 253 29.93 1.27 -6.76
N SER A 254 30.54 2.03 -5.86
CA SER A 254 31.32 3.23 -6.22
C SER A 254 32.61 2.87 -6.98
N SER A 255 33.20 1.70 -6.69
CA SER A 255 34.31 1.16 -7.49
C SER A 255 33.85 0.74 -8.88
N VAL A 256 32.70 0.05 -9.00
CA VAL A 256 32.09 -0.33 -10.28
C VAL A 256 31.77 0.92 -11.13
N LYS A 257 31.22 1.99 -10.54
CA LYS A 257 30.97 3.28 -11.18
C LYS A 257 32.23 3.87 -11.84
N VAL A 258 33.32 3.97 -11.08
CA VAL A 258 34.61 4.48 -11.59
C VAL A 258 35.15 3.60 -12.72
N LEU A 259 35.13 2.28 -12.54
CA LEU A 259 35.62 1.33 -13.54
C LEU A 259 34.78 1.35 -14.83
N MET A 260 33.45 1.39 -14.73
CA MET A 260 32.54 1.46 -15.88
C MET A 260 32.71 2.76 -16.67
N LYS A 261 32.88 3.91 -16.01
CA LYS A 261 33.14 5.19 -16.69
C LYS A 261 34.48 5.19 -17.42
N PHE A 262 35.54 4.62 -16.83
CA PHE A 262 36.87 4.61 -17.47
C PHE A 262 37.01 3.51 -18.53
N LEU A 263 36.23 2.42 -18.45
CA LEU A 263 36.13 1.36 -19.47
C LEU A 263 35.75 1.84 -20.88
N GLU A 264 35.24 3.07 -21.01
CA GLU A 264 34.86 3.67 -22.29
C GLU A 264 35.97 4.53 -22.92
N LEU A 265 37.01 4.85 -22.14
CA LEU A 265 38.21 5.57 -22.58
C LEU A 265 39.36 4.63 -22.96
N LEU A 266 39.32 3.39 -22.49
CA LEU A 266 40.29 2.33 -22.78
C LEU A 266 40.02 1.69 -24.15
N ASP A 267 41.07 1.26 -24.87
CA ASP A 267 40.88 0.55 -26.14
C ASP A 267 40.32 -0.87 -25.93
N GLN A 268 39.24 -1.19 -26.64
CA GLN A 268 38.48 -2.44 -26.53
C GLN A 268 39.29 -3.70 -26.85
N GLN A 269 40.44 -3.57 -27.53
CA GLN A 269 41.32 -4.70 -27.85
C GLN A 269 42.35 -5.02 -26.74
N SER A 270 42.44 -4.21 -25.68
CA SER A 270 43.40 -4.44 -24.59
C SER A 270 43.05 -5.66 -23.74
N GLU A 271 44.02 -6.56 -23.53
CA GLU A 271 43.90 -7.71 -22.63
C GLU A 271 43.50 -7.29 -21.20
N PHE A 272 43.85 -6.06 -20.80
CA PHE A 272 43.45 -5.44 -19.54
C PHE A 272 41.93 -5.47 -19.33
N ILE A 273 41.13 -5.20 -20.37
CA ILE A 273 39.66 -5.19 -20.28
C ILE A 273 39.11 -6.59 -20.05
N GLN A 274 39.66 -7.60 -20.75
CA GLN A 274 39.27 -9.01 -20.55
C GLN A 274 39.71 -9.55 -19.17
N ASN A 275 40.77 -8.97 -18.58
CA ASN A 275 41.16 -9.23 -17.19
C ASN A 275 40.28 -8.46 -16.18
N LEU A 276 39.75 -7.28 -16.54
CA LEU A 276 38.84 -6.51 -15.70
C LEU A 276 37.44 -7.15 -15.66
N TYR A 277 36.87 -7.56 -16.79
CA TYR A 277 35.57 -8.27 -16.84
C TYR A 277 35.58 -9.52 -15.96
N ARG A 278 36.64 -10.34 -16.04
CA ARG A 278 36.83 -11.53 -15.18
C ARG A 278 37.00 -11.23 -13.69
N LYS A 279 37.37 -9.99 -13.31
CA LYS A 279 37.42 -9.52 -11.92
C LYS A 279 36.13 -8.83 -11.48
N LEU A 280 35.29 -8.39 -12.41
CA LEU A 280 34.07 -7.62 -12.15
C LEU A 280 32.84 -8.50 -11.92
N SER A 281 32.78 -9.70 -12.52
CA SER A 281 31.64 -10.61 -12.33
C SER A 281 31.51 -11.19 -10.91
N PRO A 282 32.57 -11.63 -10.20
CA PRO A 282 32.39 -12.18 -8.84
C PRO A 282 31.87 -11.16 -7.81
N PRO A 283 32.35 -9.88 -7.77
CA PRO A 283 31.76 -8.83 -6.94
C PRO A 283 30.25 -8.65 -7.16
N LEU A 284 29.81 -8.56 -8.42
CA LEU A 284 28.39 -8.40 -8.76
C LEU A 284 27.56 -9.61 -8.28
N VAL A 285 28.10 -10.82 -8.37
CA VAL A 285 27.48 -12.04 -7.81
C VAL A 285 27.44 -12.02 -6.28
N THR A 286 28.48 -11.53 -5.59
CA THR A 286 28.45 -11.44 -4.11
C THR A 286 27.43 -10.42 -3.59
N LEU A 287 27.17 -9.32 -4.32
CA LEU A 287 26.11 -8.37 -3.96
C LEU A 287 24.71 -9.00 -3.97
N LEU A 288 24.48 -10.03 -4.80
CA LEU A 288 23.23 -10.80 -4.84
C LEU A 288 23.08 -11.81 -3.69
N SER A 289 24.05 -11.85 -2.76
CA SER A 289 24.01 -12.63 -1.52
C SER A 289 23.89 -11.75 -0.26
N ALA A 290 23.74 -10.43 -0.42
CA ALA A 290 23.56 -9.47 0.67
C ALA A 290 22.09 -9.42 1.17
N GLU A 291 21.78 -8.44 2.02
CA GLU A 291 20.40 -8.16 2.48
C GLU A 291 19.48 -7.77 1.30
N PRO A 292 18.17 -8.08 1.32
CA PRO A 292 17.30 -7.93 0.14
C PRO A 292 17.22 -6.52 -0.46
N GLU A 293 17.35 -5.49 0.38
CA GLU A 293 17.41 -4.09 -0.02
C GLU A 293 18.68 -3.79 -0.82
N ILE A 294 19.81 -4.36 -0.39
CA ILE A 294 21.10 -4.29 -1.10
C ILE A 294 21.05 -5.11 -2.38
N GLN A 295 20.41 -6.30 -2.37
CA GLN A 295 20.19 -7.10 -3.58
C GLN A 295 19.38 -6.31 -4.62
N TYR A 296 18.31 -5.60 -4.21
CA TYR A 296 17.52 -4.77 -5.12
C TYR A 296 18.35 -3.64 -5.73
N VAL A 297 19.08 -2.87 -4.92
CA VAL A 297 19.97 -1.82 -5.44
C VAL A 297 21.03 -2.41 -6.37
N ALA A 298 21.60 -3.57 -6.05
CA ALA A 298 22.55 -4.28 -6.90
C ALA A 298 21.91 -4.70 -8.23
N LEU A 299 20.72 -5.31 -8.22
CA LEU A 299 19.97 -5.72 -9.42
C LEU A 299 19.65 -4.52 -10.32
N ARG A 300 19.15 -3.40 -9.78
CA ARG A 300 18.86 -2.19 -10.57
C ARG A 300 20.10 -1.63 -11.26
N ASN A 301 21.26 -1.68 -10.60
CA ASN A 301 22.54 -1.28 -11.21
C ASN A 301 23.08 -2.34 -12.20
N ILE A 302 22.92 -3.64 -11.92
CA ILE A 302 23.27 -4.74 -12.82
C ILE A 302 22.44 -4.68 -14.12
N ASN A 303 21.17 -4.31 -14.05
CA ASN A 303 20.28 -4.13 -15.21
C ASN A 303 20.87 -3.11 -16.20
N LEU A 304 21.39 -1.96 -15.71
CA LEU A 304 22.11 -0.97 -16.54
C LEU A 304 23.45 -1.52 -17.08
N ILE A 305 24.22 -2.21 -16.24
CA ILE A 305 25.53 -2.79 -16.64
C ILE A 305 25.33 -3.85 -17.74
N VAL A 306 24.31 -4.70 -17.66
CA VAL A 306 23.96 -5.71 -18.68
C VAL A 306 23.49 -5.06 -19.97
N GLN A 307 22.75 -3.93 -19.92
CA GLN A 307 22.39 -3.16 -21.11
C GLN A 307 23.61 -2.53 -21.80
N LYS A 308 24.58 -1.99 -21.05
CA LYS A 308 25.80 -1.36 -21.61
C LYS A 308 26.87 -2.38 -22.06
N ARG A 309 27.01 -3.49 -21.34
CA ARG A 309 28.06 -4.53 -21.48
C ARG A 309 27.55 -5.91 -21.04
N SER A 310 26.74 -6.54 -21.89
CA SER A 310 26.17 -7.89 -21.66
C SER A 310 27.21 -9.00 -21.45
N ASP A 311 28.44 -8.82 -21.93
CA ASP A 311 29.53 -9.81 -21.82
C ASP A 311 29.97 -10.10 -20.38
N ILE A 312 29.80 -9.16 -19.44
CA ILE A 312 30.31 -9.28 -18.05
C ILE A 312 29.64 -10.43 -17.30
N LEU A 313 28.33 -10.68 -17.54
CA LEU A 313 27.52 -11.62 -16.76
C LEU A 313 26.94 -12.78 -17.59
N LYS A 314 27.36 -12.92 -18.85
CA LYS A 314 26.84 -13.92 -19.81
C LYS A 314 26.88 -15.37 -19.34
N ASN A 315 27.80 -15.71 -18.42
CA ASN A 315 27.96 -17.06 -17.87
C ASN A 315 27.22 -17.27 -16.54
N GLU A 316 26.94 -16.23 -15.76
CA GLU A 316 26.47 -16.30 -14.36
C GLU A 316 24.94 -16.33 -14.23
N MET A 317 24.26 -16.88 -15.24
CA MET A 317 22.80 -16.91 -15.37
C MET A 317 22.07 -17.45 -14.12
N LYS A 318 22.61 -18.50 -13.50
CA LYS A 318 21.97 -19.21 -12.38
C LYS A 318 21.83 -18.38 -11.10
N VAL A 319 22.59 -17.29 -10.97
CA VAL A 319 22.51 -16.39 -9.80
C VAL A 319 21.21 -15.56 -9.83
N PHE A 320 20.64 -15.38 -11.01
CA PHE A 320 19.39 -14.64 -11.24
C PHE A 320 18.13 -15.50 -11.14
N PHE A 321 18.24 -16.81 -10.85
CA PHE A 321 17.06 -17.63 -10.56
C PHE A 321 16.39 -17.16 -9.27
N VAL A 322 15.06 -17.17 -9.28
CA VAL A 322 14.21 -16.66 -8.21
C VAL A 322 14.05 -17.73 -7.13
N LYS A 323 14.20 -17.34 -5.86
CA LYS A 323 13.89 -18.20 -4.73
C LYS A 323 12.49 -17.86 -4.22
N TYR A 324 11.77 -18.86 -3.72
CA TYR A 324 10.47 -18.67 -3.09
C TYR A 324 10.48 -17.59 -1.98
N ASN A 325 11.59 -17.46 -1.25
CA ASN A 325 11.77 -16.50 -0.15
C ASN A 325 12.36 -15.13 -0.56
N ASP A 326 12.57 -14.87 -1.86
CA ASP A 326 12.99 -13.54 -2.33
C ASP A 326 11.78 -12.58 -2.34
N PRO A 327 11.90 -11.32 -1.87
CA PRO A 327 10.81 -10.35 -1.95
C PRO A 327 10.41 -10.04 -3.40
N ILE A 328 9.13 -9.70 -3.63
CA ILE A 328 8.57 -9.45 -4.97
C ILE A 328 9.42 -8.51 -5.84
N TYR A 329 9.93 -7.40 -5.28
CA TYR A 329 10.79 -6.47 -6.02
C TYR A 329 12.15 -7.07 -6.44
N VAL A 330 12.66 -8.07 -5.70
CA VAL A 330 13.84 -8.87 -6.09
C VAL A 330 13.45 -9.87 -7.18
N LYS A 331 12.29 -10.55 -7.04
CA LYS A 331 11.78 -11.51 -8.04
C LYS A 331 11.64 -10.86 -9.43
N LEU A 332 11.05 -9.66 -9.48
CA LEU A 332 10.78 -8.93 -10.73
C LEU A 332 12.06 -8.48 -11.46
N GLU A 333 13.04 -7.89 -10.76
CA GLU A 333 14.30 -7.48 -11.39
C GLU A 333 15.17 -8.66 -11.81
N LYS A 334 15.16 -9.75 -11.03
CA LYS A 334 15.78 -11.03 -11.42
C LYS A 334 15.22 -11.54 -12.75
N LEU A 335 13.90 -11.57 -12.88
CA LEU A 335 13.17 -11.97 -14.08
C LEU A 335 13.54 -11.09 -15.28
N ASP A 336 13.57 -9.77 -15.14
CA ASP A 336 13.96 -8.86 -16.24
C ASP A 336 15.42 -9.05 -16.68
N ILE A 337 16.35 -9.25 -15.73
CA ILE A 337 17.75 -9.56 -16.05
C ILE A 337 17.89 -10.95 -16.70
N MET A 338 17.09 -11.93 -16.27
CA MET A 338 17.05 -13.27 -16.84
C MET A 338 16.65 -13.23 -18.34
N ILE A 339 15.62 -12.46 -18.70
CA ILE A 339 15.25 -12.24 -20.12
C ILE A 339 16.43 -11.62 -20.89
N ARG A 340 17.10 -10.61 -20.33
CA ARG A 340 18.25 -9.94 -20.97
C ARG A 340 19.46 -10.88 -21.18
N LEU A 341 19.73 -11.78 -20.23
CA LEU A 341 20.81 -12.79 -20.32
C LEU A 341 20.43 -14.10 -21.05
N THR A 342 19.18 -14.25 -21.50
CA THR A 342 18.73 -15.43 -22.26
C THR A 342 19.41 -15.50 -23.65
N ASN A 343 19.89 -16.69 -24.00
CA ASN A 343 20.60 -17.06 -25.23
C ASN A 343 20.08 -18.43 -25.72
N ALA A 344 20.33 -18.79 -26.99
CA ALA A 344 19.90 -20.06 -27.58
C ALA A 344 20.38 -21.33 -26.84
N THR A 345 21.44 -21.24 -26.03
CA THR A 345 21.98 -22.36 -25.24
C THR A 345 21.35 -22.53 -23.86
N ASN A 346 20.88 -21.44 -23.21
CA ASN A 346 20.37 -21.49 -21.83
C ASN A 346 18.83 -21.51 -21.75
N ILE A 347 18.14 -21.13 -22.83
CA ILE A 347 16.67 -21.03 -22.91
C ILE A 347 15.90 -22.23 -22.37
N ALA A 348 16.39 -23.47 -22.54
CA ALA A 348 15.72 -24.67 -22.05
C ALA A 348 15.64 -24.74 -20.51
N GLN A 349 16.59 -24.11 -19.80
CA GLN A 349 16.54 -23.96 -18.34
C GLN A 349 15.61 -22.79 -17.96
N VAL A 350 15.71 -21.67 -18.69
CA VAL A 350 14.87 -20.48 -18.46
C VAL A 350 13.38 -20.78 -18.59
N LEU A 351 12.97 -21.58 -19.59
CA LEU A 351 11.56 -21.95 -19.77
C LEU A 351 11.05 -22.95 -18.72
N ALA A 352 11.94 -23.76 -18.12
CA ALA A 352 11.56 -24.62 -17.01
C ALA A 352 11.28 -23.79 -15.75
N GLU A 353 12.21 -22.89 -15.40
CA GLU A 353 12.07 -21.94 -14.29
C GLU A 353 10.83 -21.04 -14.48
N LEU A 354 10.64 -20.42 -15.65
CA LEU A 354 9.48 -19.57 -15.94
C LEU A 354 8.14 -20.33 -15.88
N LYS A 355 8.12 -21.63 -16.22
CA LYS A 355 6.91 -22.47 -16.07
C LYS A 355 6.60 -22.77 -14.60
N GLU A 356 7.61 -22.94 -13.75
CA GLU A 356 7.43 -23.04 -12.30
C GLU A 356 6.95 -21.71 -11.71
N TYR A 357 7.55 -20.59 -12.11
CA TYR A 357 7.16 -19.25 -11.65
C TYR A 357 5.71 -18.89 -12.06
N ALA A 358 5.26 -19.35 -13.23
CA ALA A 358 3.87 -19.23 -13.67
C ALA A 358 2.87 -20.10 -12.89
N THR A 359 3.33 -20.89 -11.91
CA THR A 359 2.49 -21.65 -10.96
C THR A 359 2.61 -21.16 -9.50
N GLU A 360 3.28 -20.03 -9.25
CA GLU A 360 3.21 -19.36 -7.94
C GLU A 360 1.81 -18.75 -7.68
N VAL A 361 1.59 -18.30 -6.42
CA VAL A 361 0.31 -17.71 -5.97
C VAL A 361 0.24 -16.20 -6.22
N ASP A 362 1.37 -15.56 -6.51
CA ASP A 362 1.47 -14.11 -6.74
C ASP A 362 1.09 -13.76 -8.19
N VAL A 363 -0.08 -13.13 -8.37
CA VAL A 363 -0.67 -12.86 -9.69
C VAL A 363 0.21 -11.95 -10.55
N ASP A 364 0.84 -10.93 -9.96
CA ASP A 364 1.71 -10.00 -10.69
C ASP A 364 3.00 -10.69 -11.16
N PHE A 365 3.62 -11.51 -10.29
CA PHE A 365 4.79 -12.29 -10.64
C PHE A 365 4.49 -13.37 -11.70
N VAL A 366 3.34 -14.03 -11.60
CA VAL A 366 2.87 -15.00 -12.62
C VAL A 366 2.64 -14.29 -13.96
N ARG A 367 1.92 -13.16 -13.99
CA ARG A 367 1.71 -12.36 -15.21
C ARG A 367 3.02 -11.93 -15.85
N LYS A 368 3.96 -11.40 -15.05
CA LYS A 368 5.32 -11.05 -15.51
C LYS A 368 6.08 -12.26 -16.07
N SER A 369 5.90 -13.44 -15.48
CA SER A 369 6.53 -14.69 -15.93
C SER A 369 5.96 -15.19 -17.25
N VAL A 370 4.64 -15.07 -17.48
CA VAL A 370 4.01 -15.34 -18.78
C VAL A 370 4.49 -14.34 -19.84
N ARG A 371 4.54 -13.02 -19.52
CA ARG A 371 5.15 -11.99 -20.39
C ARG A 371 6.63 -12.31 -20.70
N ALA A 372 7.38 -12.88 -19.75
CA ALA A 372 8.77 -13.30 -19.95
C ALA A 372 8.90 -14.47 -20.94
N ILE A 373 8.01 -15.47 -20.91
CA ILE A 373 7.96 -16.56 -21.90
C ILE A 373 7.74 -15.99 -23.31
N GLY A 374 6.84 -15.01 -23.44
CA GLY A 374 6.62 -14.28 -24.69
C GLY A 374 7.85 -13.54 -25.21
N ARG A 375 8.51 -12.77 -24.34
CA ARG A 375 9.75 -12.04 -24.67
C ARG A 375 10.88 -12.99 -25.09
N CYS A 376 10.99 -14.15 -24.46
CA CYS A 376 11.93 -15.20 -24.85
C CYS A 376 11.63 -15.79 -26.25
N ALA A 377 10.35 -15.96 -26.61
CA ALA A 377 9.94 -16.39 -27.95
C ALA A 377 10.31 -15.36 -29.03
N ILE A 378 10.13 -14.07 -28.76
CA ILE A 378 10.44 -12.97 -29.69
C ILE A 378 11.95 -12.82 -29.92
N LYS A 379 12.76 -12.97 -28.85
CA LYS A 379 14.22 -12.79 -28.85
C LYS A 379 15.00 -13.99 -29.44
N VAL A 380 14.42 -15.19 -29.42
CA VAL A 380 15.09 -16.41 -29.88
C VAL A 380 14.11 -17.24 -30.72
N GLU A 381 14.20 -17.16 -32.04
CA GLU A 381 13.27 -17.88 -32.94
C GLU A 381 13.23 -19.39 -32.69
N GLN A 382 14.38 -20.01 -32.39
CA GLN A 382 14.47 -21.45 -32.05
C GLN A 382 13.76 -21.81 -30.72
N ALA A 383 13.39 -20.82 -29.91
CA ALA A 383 12.62 -20.99 -28.68
C ALA A 383 11.11 -20.93 -28.92
N ALA A 384 10.65 -20.20 -29.95
CA ALA A 384 9.24 -19.80 -30.09
C ALA A 384 8.28 -20.98 -30.04
N GLU A 385 8.57 -22.09 -30.72
CA GLU A 385 7.78 -23.33 -30.69
C GLU A 385 7.65 -23.93 -29.27
N ARG A 386 8.73 -23.89 -28.48
CA ARG A 386 8.75 -24.39 -27.10
C ARG A 386 8.01 -23.44 -26.16
N CYS A 387 8.21 -22.13 -26.31
CA CYS A 387 7.47 -21.10 -25.57
C CYS A 387 5.96 -21.25 -25.81
N VAL A 388 5.56 -21.40 -27.07
CA VAL A 388 4.18 -21.63 -27.48
C VAL A 388 3.63 -22.92 -26.88
N SER A 389 4.37 -24.03 -26.91
CA SER A 389 3.97 -25.26 -26.22
C SER A 389 3.78 -25.05 -24.71
N THR A 390 4.68 -24.33 -24.03
CA THR A 390 4.52 -24.04 -22.59
C THR A 390 3.36 -23.09 -22.29
N LEU A 391 2.96 -22.22 -23.23
CA LEU A 391 1.78 -21.37 -23.08
C LEU A 391 0.48 -22.17 -23.25
N ILE A 392 0.44 -23.16 -24.15
CA ILE A 392 -0.68 -24.11 -24.27
C ILE A 392 -0.83 -24.91 -22.96
N ASP A 393 0.27 -25.45 -22.42
CA ASP A 393 0.25 -26.16 -21.12
C ASP A 393 -0.34 -25.29 -20.00
N LEU A 394 0.01 -23.99 -19.98
CA LEU A 394 -0.48 -23.03 -18.99
C LEU A 394 -1.96 -22.68 -19.21
N ILE A 395 -2.41 -22.52 -20.45
CA ILE A 395 -3.84 -22.31 -20.77
C ILE A 395 -4.68 -23.52 -20.34
N GLN A 396 -4.17 -24.74 -20.52
CA GLN A 396 -4.85 -25.98 -20.08
C GLN A 396 -5.03 -26.09 -18.55
N THR A 397 -4.36 -25.26 -17.73
CA THR A 397 -4.61 -25.18 -16.28
C THR A 397 -5.96 -24.53 -15.94
N LYS A 398 -6.56 -23.80 -16.88
CA LYS A 398 -7.82 -23.03 -16.72
C LYS A 398 -7.80 -22.01 -15.58
N VAL A 399 -6.64 -21.41 -15.29
CA VAL A 399 -6.52 -20.27 -14.39
C VAL A 399 -6.69 -18.97 -15.17
N ASN A 400 -7.83 -18.28 -15.01
CA ASN A 400 -8.25 -17.14 -15.86
C ASN A 400 -7.13 -16.11 -16.12
N TYR A 401 -6.50 -15.57 -15.08
CA TYR A 401 -5.46 -14.54 -15.22
C TYR A 401 -4.17 -15.03 -15.93
N VAL A 402 -3.94 -16.35 -15.99
CA VAL A 402 -2.85 -16.96 -16.77
C VAL A 402 -3.26 -17.13 -18.23
N VAL A 403 -4.50 -17.56 -18.48
CA VAL A 403 -5.09 -17.69 -19.84
C VAL A 403 -5.12 -16.34 -20.56
N GLN A 404 -5.61 -15.31 -19.89
CA GLN A 404 -5.72 -13.94 -20.39
C GLN A 404 -4.35 -13.37 -20.81
N GLU A 405 -3.37 -13.45 -19.91
CA GLU A 405 -2.00 -12.99 -20.18
C GLU A 405 -1.32 -13.82 -21.28
N ALA A 406 -1.56 -15.13 -21.33
CA ALA A 406 -1.06 -15.99 -22.40
C ALA A 406 -1.64 -15.60 -23.77
N ILE A 407 -2.90 -15.16 -23.85
CA ILE A 407 -3.51 -14.64 -25.10
C ILE A 407 -2.86 -13.32 -25.53
N VAL A 408 -2.63 -12.39 -24.59
CA VAL A 408 -1.91 -11.13 -24.86
C VAL A 408 -0.52 -11.42 -25.44
N VAL A 409 0.20 -12.39 -24.87
CA VAL A 409 1.51 -12.85 -25.35
C VAL A 409 1.43 -13.55 -26.71
N ILE A 410 0.48 -14.47 -26.92
CA ILE A 410 0.35 -15.22 -28.19
C ILE A 410 0.06 -14.28 -29.36
N LYS A 411 -0.75 -13.23 -29.18
CA LYS A 411 -0.94 -12.15 -30.16
C LYS A 411 0.40 -11.55 -30.60
N ASP A 412 1.30 -11.23 -29.68
CA ASP A 412 2.59 -10.63 -30.02
C ASP A 412 3.59 -11.63 -30.63
N ILE A 413 3.50 -12.91 -30.27
CA ILE A 413 4.20 -14.00 -30.98
C ILE A 413 3.68 -14.12 -32.42
N PHE A 414 2.37 -14.05 -32.66
CA PHE A 414 1.78 -14.09 -34.01
C PHE A 414 2.16 -12.86 -34.85
N ARG A 415 2.31 -11.68 -34.23
CA ARG A 415 2.82 -10.45 -34.90
C ARG A 415 4.31 -10.53 -35.24
N LYS A 416 5.09 -11.39 -34.58
CA LYS A 416 6.50 -11.66 -34.90
C LYS A 416 6.67 -12.82 -35.89
N TYR A 417 5.80 -13.83 -35.83
CA TYR A 417 5.82 -15.03 -36.67
C TYR A 417 4.43 -15.35 -37.26
N PRO A 418 3.96 -14.59 -38.27
CA PRO A 418 2.68 -14.86 -38.92
C PRO A 418 2.62 -16.28 -39.52
N ASN A 419 1.41 -16.86 -39.57
CA ASN A 419 1.11 -18.13 -40.24
C ASN A 419 1.90 -19.38 -39.79
N LYS A 420 2.61 -19.35 -38.64
CA LYS A 420 3.35 -20.53 -38.11
C LYS A 420 2.57 -21.41 -37.12
N TYR A 421 1.62 -20.83 -36.36
CA TYR A 421 1.10 -21.41 -35.11
C TYR A 421 -0.44 -21.46 -35.08
N GLU A 422 -1.03 -21.81 -36.22
CA GLU A 422 -2.44 -21.58 -36.54
C GLU A 422 -3.40 -22.56 -35.84
N SER A 423 -2.95 -23.80 -35.58
CA SER A 423 -3.76 -24.86 -34.93
C SER A 423 -4.19 -24.53 -33.49
N ILE A 424 -3.57 -23.52 -32.88
CA ILE A 424 -3.83 -23.06 -31.51
C ILE A 424 -5.09 -22.21 -31.44
N ILE A 425 -5.46 -21.54 -32.55
CA ILE A 425 -6.56 -20.56 -32.59
C ILE A 425 -7.89 -21.20 -32.13
N ALA A 426 -8.15 -22.45 -32.50
CA ALA A 426 -9.32 -23.20 -32.01
C ALA A 426 -9.34 -23.32 -30.47
N THR A 427 -8.23 -23.74 -29.87
CA THR A 427 -8.08 -23.87 -28.40
C THR A 427 -8.13 -22.52 -27.68
N LEU A 428 -7.81 -21.40 -28.35
CA LEU A 428 -8.06 -20.05 -27.79
C LEU A 428 -9.55 -19.70 -27.81
N CYS A 429 -10.27 -20.04 -28.90
CA CYS A 429 -11.71 -19.80 -29.02
C CYS A 429 -12.51 -20.61 -27.99
N GLU A 430 -12.09 -21.84 -27.67
CA GLU A 430 -12.68 -22.69 -26.62
C GLU A 430 -12.66 -22.09 -25.20
N ASN A 431 -11.95 -20.98 -24.98
CA ASN A 431 -11.82 -20.33 -23.66
C ASN A 431 -12.28 -18.86 -23.66
N LEU A 432 -13.02 -18.41 -24.68
CA LEU A 432 -13.49 -17.03 -24.83
C LEU A 432 -14.28 -16.53 -23.60
N ASP A 433 -15.16 -17.38 -23.06
CA ASP A 433 -16.07 -17.10 -21.93
C ASP A 433 -15.33 -16.74 -20.62
N SER A 434 -14.01 -16.98 -20.55
CA SER A 434 -13.17 -16.73 -19.37
C SER A 434 -12.41 -15.39 -19.39
N LEU A 435 -12.67 -14.54 -20.39
CA LEU A 435 -11.95 -13.27 -20.60
C LEU A 435 -12.73 -12.09 -20.00
N ASP A 436 -12.21 -11.50 -18.92
CA ASP A 436 -12.68 -10.23 -18.34
C ASP A 436 -11.73 -9.06 -18.69
N GLU A 437 -10.41 -9.29 -18.68
CA GLU A 437 -9.42 -8.25 -18.90
C GLU A 437 -9.42 -7.67 -20.34
N PRO A 438 -9.51 -6.33 -20.50
CA PRO A 438 -9.65 -5.71 -21.83
C PRO A 438 -8.40 -5.84 -22.72
N GLU A 439 -7.19 -5.97 -22.16
CA GLU A 439 -5.99 -6.29 -22.97
C GLU A 439 -6.14 -7.67 -23.64
N ALA A 440 -6.73 -8.64 -22.95
CA ALA A 440 -6.96 -9.99 -23.46
C ALA A 440 -8.12 -10.03 -24.47
N ARG A 441 -9.26 -9.36 -24.19
CA ARG A 441 -10.37 -9.20 -25.15
C ARG A 441 -9.90 -8.54 -26.44
N ALA A 442 -9.23 -7.39 -26.35
CA ALA A 442 -8.67 -6.69 -27.51
C ALA A 442 -7.63 -7.53 -28.28
N SER A 443 -6.83 -8.34 -27.57
CA SER A 443 -5.87 -9.26 -28.19
C SER A 443 -6.56 -10.41 -28.94
N MET A 444 -7.64 -10.97 -28.38
CA MET A 444 -8.41 -12.05 -29.00
C MET A 444 -9.19 -11.56 -30.23
N ILE A 445 -9.86 -10.41 -30.13
CA ILE A 445 -10.53 -9.74 -31.26
C ILE A 445 -9.54 -9.43 -32.39
N TRP A 446 -8.30 -9.03 -32.06
CA TRP A 446 -7.24 -8.85 -33.06
C TRP A 446 -6.90 -10.18 -33.77
N ILE A 447 -6.76 -11.29 -33.03
CA ILE A 447 -6.49 -12.63 -33.61
C ILE A 447 -7.64 -13.03 -34.55
N VAL A 448 -8.89 -12.90 -34.09
CA VAL A 448 -10.08 -13.24 -34.92
C VAL A 448 -10.09 -12.41 -36.20
N GLY A 449 -9.93 -11.08 -36.12
CA GLY A 449 -9.92 -10.22 -37.32
C GLY A 449 -8.73 -10.46 -38.27
N GLU A 450 -7.53 -10.75 -37.75
CA GLU A 450 -6.35 -11.03 -38.60
C GLU A 450 -6.45 -12.41 -39.27
N TYR A 451 -7.06 -13.42 -38.61
CA TYR A 451 -7.19 -14.80 -39.12
C TYR A 451 -8.61 -15.21 -39.60
N ALA A 452 -9.54 -14.25 -39.72
CA ALA A 452 -10.95 -14.41 -40.15
C ALA A 452 -11.20 -15.16 -41.49
N GLU A 453 -10.17 -15.47 -42.27
CA GLU A 453 -10.28 -16.28 -43.49
C GLU A 453 -10.31 -17.79 -43.19
N ARG A 454 -9.97 -18.19 -41.95
CA ARG A 454 -9.84 -19.60 -41.52
C ARG A 454 -10.63 -19.94 -40.27
N ILE A 455 -11.24 -18.93 -39.65
CA ILE A 455 -12.20 -19.10 -38.55
C ILE A 455 -13.57 -18.97 -39.23
N ASP A 456 -14.35 -20.04 -39.25
CA ASP A 456 -15.62 -20.05 -39.96
C ASP A 456 -16.66 -19.19 -39.21
N ASN A 457 -16.82 -19.42 -37.91
CA ASN A 457 -17.68 -18.67 -36.98
C ASN A 457 -17.09 -17.32 -36.51
N ALA A 458 -16.27 -16.66 -37.35
CA ALA A 458 -15.63 -15.38 -37.01
C ALA A 458 -16.62 -14.20 -36.91
N ASP A 459 -17.79 -14.35 -37.51
CA ASP A 459 -18.93 -13.44 -37.45
C ASP A 459 -19.67 -13.56 -36.11
N GLU A 460 -20.14 -14.76 -35.76
CA GLU A 460 -20.81 -15.05 -34.48
C GLU A 460 -19.97 -14.62 -33.27
N LEU A 461 -18.66 -14.93 -33.30
CA LEU A 461 -17.72 -14.55 -32.23
C LEU A 461 -17.50 -13.04 -32.12
N LEU A 462 -17.67 -12.25 -33.19
CA LEU A 462 -17.55 -10.79 -33.14
C LEU A 462 -18.91 -10.09 -32.90
N GLU A 463 -20.03 -10.73 -33.21
CA GLU A 463 -21.37 -10.23 -32.84
C GLU A 463 -21.59 -10.29 -31.33
N GLY A 464 -21.13 -11.34 -30.64
CA GLY A 464 -21.17 -11.41 -29.17
C GLY A 464 -20.42 -10.27 -28.46
N PHE A 465 -19.40 -9.68 -29.10
CA PHE A 465 -18.71 -8.47 -28.59
C PHE A 465 -19.39 -7.14 -29.00
N LEU A 466 -20.33 -7.15 -29.95
CA LEU A 466 -21.07 -5.95 -30.36
C LEU A 466 -22.28 -5.66 -29.47
N ASP A 467 -22.90 -6.68 -28.88
CA ASP A 467 -24.06 -6.46 -28.01
C ASP A 467 -23.69 -5.68 -26.73
N GLY A 468 -22.45 -5.84 -26.23
CA GLY A 468 -21.88 -5.08 -25.11
C GLY A 468 -21.07 -3.83 -25.51
N PHE A 469 -21.16 -3.33 -26.75
CA PHE A 469 -20.20 -2.38 -27.31
C PHE A 469 -19.94 -1.11 -26.48
N LYS A 470 -20.95 -0.60 -25.77
CA LYS A 470 -20.84 0.67 -25.01
C LYS A 470 -20.12 0.53 -23.68
N ASP A 471 -20.27 -0.62 -23.03
CA ASP A 471 -19.71 -0.91 -21.71
C ASP A 471 -18.25 -1.42 -21.83
N GLU A 472 -17.84 -1.79 -23.05
CA GLU A 472 -16.48 -2.17 -23.38
C GLU A 472 -15.47 -1.01 -23.38
N ASN A 473 -14.22 -1.34 -23.04
CA ASN A 473 -13.14 -0.35 -22.99
C ASN A 473 -12.82 0.18 -24.41
N THR A 474 -12.47 1.47 -24.53
CA THR A 474 -12.08 2.12 -25.80
C THR A 474 -11.04 1.35 -26.61
N GLN A 475 -10.09 0.66 -25.96
CA GLN A 475 -9.12 -0.19 -26.67
C GLN A 475 -9.77 -1.41 -27.34
N VAL A 476 -10.79 -1.99 -26.71
CA VAL A 476 -11.58 -3.11 -27.23
C VAL A 476 -12.47 -2.62 -28.38
N GLN A 477 -13.18 -1.49 -28.18
CA GLN A 477 -13.99 -0.85 -29.22
C GLN A 477 -13.18 -0.56 -30.50
N LEU A 478 -11.97 0.00 -30.35
CA LEU A 478 -11.05 0.29 -31.47
C LEU A 478 -10.57 -0.98 -32.20
N GLN A 479 -10.25 -2.06 -31.46
CA GLN A 479 -9.88 -3.34 -32.09
C GLN A 479 -11.08 -4.05 -32.72
N LEU A 480 -12.28 -3.94 -32.15
CA LEU A 480 -13.50 -4.55 -32.67
C LEU A 480 -13.94 -3.91 -33.98
N LEU A 481 -14.00 -2.57 -34.03
CA LEU A 481 -14.18 -1.81 -35.27
C LEU A 481 -13.16 -2.24 -36.34
N THR A 482 -11.88 -2.34 -35.95
CA THR A 482 -10.79 -2.73 -36.86
C THR A 482 -10.90 -4.20 -37.30
N GLY A 483 -11.34 -5.10 -36.42
CA GLY A 483 -11.51 -6.53 -36.67
C GLY A 483 -12.69 -6.82 -37.60
N ILE A 484 -13.82 -6.16 -37.38
CA ILE A 484 -15.02 -6.24 -38.22
C ILE A 484 -14.72 -5.68 -39.63
N VAL A 485 -13.98 -4.57 -39.75
CA VAL A 485 -13.61 -4.04 -41.07
C VAL A 485 -12.67 -5.01 -41.82
N LYS A 486 -11.73 -5.70 -41.14
CA LYS A 486 -10.95 -6.78 -41.77
C LYS A 486 -11.85 -7.94 -42.22
N LEU A 487 -12.77 -8.39 -41.35
CA LEU A 487 -13.71 -9.46 -41.64
C LEU A 487 -14.57 -9.11 -42.88
N PHE A 488 -15.10 -7.89 -42.96
CA PHE A 488 -15.85 -7.40 -44.14
C PHE A 488 -15.01 -7.38 -45.42
N LEU A 489 -13.75 -6.94 -45.36
CA LEU A 489 -12.82 -6.97 -46.51
C LEU A 489 -12.40 -8.39 -46.94
N LYS A 490 -12.79 -9.43 -46.18
CA LYS A 490 -12.48 -10.84 -46.42
C LYS A 490 -13.71 -11.67 -46.82
N LYS A 491 -14.82 -11.55 -46.08
CA LYS A 491 -16.12 -12.20 -46.30
C LYS A 491 -17.24 -11.14 -46.50
N PRO A 492 -17.29 -10.40 -47.64
CA PRO A 492 -18.18 -9.24 -47.76
C PRO A 492 -19.68 -9.56 -47.81
N THR A 493 -20.04 -10.82 -48.12
CA THR A 493 -21.42 -11.27 -48.37
C THR A 493 -22.25 -11.52 -47.12
N GLU A 494 -21.61 -11.96 -46.04
CA GLU A 494 -22.30 -12.35 -44.79
C GLU A 494 -22.26 -11.23 -43.74
N THR A 495 -21.31 -10.29 -43.88
CA THR A 495 -20.89 -9.40 -42.79
C THR A 495 -21.27 -7.93 -43.02
N GLN A 496 -22.01 -7.63 -44.08
CA GLN A 496 -22.42 -6.27 -44.46
C GLN A 496 -23.35 -5.63 -43.42
N GLU A 497 -24.23 -6.40 -42.79
CA GLU A 497 -25.11 -5.93 -41.72
C GLU A 497 -24.29 -5.59 -40.46
N LEU A 498 -23.39 -6.49 -40.05
CA LEU A 498 -22.54 -6.37 -38.88
C LEU A 498 -21.56 -5.18 -38.96
N VAL A 499 -20.96 -4.91 -40.14
CA VAL A 499 -20.13 -3.70 -40.34
C VAL A 499 -20.97 -2.41 -40.36
N THR A 500 -22.22 -2.46 -40.84
CA THR A 500 -23.13 -1.30 -40.80
C THR A 500 -23.58 -1.01 -39.36
N ARG A 501 -23.82 -2.04 -38.56
CA ARG A 501 -24.15 -1.97 -37.12
C ARG A 501 -23.02 -1.26 -36.35
N VAL A 502 -21.77 -1.74 -36.45
CA VAL A 502 -20.63 -1.11 -35.72
C VAL A 502 -20.32 0.31 -36.20
N LEU A 503 -20.38 0.58 -37.51
CA LEU A 503 -20.13 1.93 -38.02
C LEU A 503 -21.21 2.94 -37.58
N THR A 504 -22.46 2.49 -37.40
CA THR A 504 -23.55 3.33 -36.87
C THR A 504 -23.31 3.64 -35.39
N LEU A 505 -23.04 2.62 -34.56
CA LEU A 505 -22.69 2.77 -33.14
C LEU A 505 -21.52 3.75 -32.96
N VAL A 506 -20.42 3.54 -33.69
CA VAL A 506 -19.20 4.36 -33.62
C VAL A 506 -19.39 5.82 -34.05
N THR A 507 -20.27 6.09 -35.03
CA THR A 507 -20.41 7.46 -35.59
C THR A 507 -21.54 8.28 -34.98
N GLN A 508 -22.52 7.62 -34.34
CA GLN A 508 -23.72 8.25 -33.78
C GLN A 508 -23.87 8.10 -32.26
N GLU A 509 -23.34 7.03 -31.65
CA GLU A 509 -23.66 6.66 -30.26
C GLU A 509 -22.45 6.63 -29.31
N THR A 510 -21.23 6.96 -29.77
CA THR A 510 -20.03 7.09 -28.92
C THR A 510 -19.41 8.48 -28.99
N ASP A 511 -19.09 9.03 -27.81
CA ASP A 511 -18.57 10.39 -27.64
C ASP A 511 -17.05 10.54 -27.90
N ASN A 512 -16.30 9.43 -27.91
CA ASN A 512 -14.84 9.46 -28.08
C ASN A 512 -14.43 9.95 -29.49
N PRO A 513 -13.70 11.08 -29.62
CA PRO A 513 -13.34 11.63 -30.93
C PRO A 513 -12.45 10.73 -31.79
N ASP A 514 -11.46 10.02 -31.23
CA ASP A 514 -10.56 9.16 -32.02
C ASP A 514 -11.31 7.95 -32.59
N LEU A 515 -12.13 7.30 -31.77
CA LEU A 515 -12.98 6.20 -32.21
C LEU A 515 -13.94 6.65 -33.32
N ARG A 516 -14.56 7.83 -33.15
CA ARG A 516 -15.52 8.42 -34.09
C ARG A 516 -14.87 8.81 -35.43
N ASP A 517 -13.74 9.51 -35.39
CA ASP A 517 -12.99 9.89 -36.59
C ASP A 517 -12.45 8.65 -37.33
N ARG A 518 -11.96 7.65 -36.60
CA ARG A 518 -11.55 6.36 -37.17
C ARG A 518 -12.71 5.62 -37.82
N GLY A 519 -13.91 5.68 -37.23
CA GLY A 519 -15.15 5.22 -37.82
C GLY A 519 -15.50 5.96 -39.12
N TYR A 520 -15.42 7.29 -39.14
CA TYR A 520 -15.63 8.06 -40.37
C TYR A 520 -14.57 7.79 -41.44
N ILE A 521 -13.31 7.53 -41.07
CA ILE A 521 -12.25 7.11 -41.99
C ILE A 521 -12.61 5.75 -42.62
N TYR A 522 -12.96 4.75 -41.82
CA TYR A 522 -13.38 3.45 -42.35
C TYR A 522 -14.65 3.55 -43.21
N TRP A 523 -15.66 4.32 -42.78
CA TRP A 523 -16.89 4.54 -43.56
C TRP A 523 -16.56 5.15 -44.93
N ARG A 524 -15.79 6.25 -44.97
CA ARG A 524 -15.39 6.92 -46.22
C ARG A 524 -14.55 6.01 -47.12
N LEU A 525 -13.64 5.23 -46.55
CA LEU A 525 -12.77 4.30 -47.29
C LEU A 525 -13.60 3.18 -47.95
N LEU A 526 -14.48 2.53 -47.19
CA LEU A 526 -15.35 1.46 -47.67
C LEU A 526 -16.40 1.94 -48.67
N SER A 527 -16.94 3.16 -48.51
CA SER A 527 -17.93 3.72 -49.43
C SER A 527 -17.34 4.35 -50.70
N THR A 528 -16.04 4.68 -50.71
CA THR A 528 -15.36 5.25 -51.89
C THR A 528 -14.80 4.16 -52.81
N ASP A 529 -14.00 3.23 -52.26
CA ASP A 529 -13.52 2.05 -53.01
C ASP A 529 -13.14 0.88 -52.08
N PRO A 530 -13.93 -0.21 -52.06
CA PRO A 530 -13.59 -1.44 -51.35
C PRO A 530 -12.26 -2.09 -51.77
N LYS A 531 -11.71 -1.81 -52.97
CA LYS A 531 -10.42 -2.37 -53.41
C LYS A 531 -9.25 -1.63 -52.77
N ALA A 532 -9.20 -0.30 -52.88
CA ALA A 532 -8.25 0.52 -52.14
C ALA A 532 -8.37 0.28 -50.62
N ALA A 533 -9.58 0.08 -50.09
CA ALA A 533 -9.78 -0.30 -48.69
C ALA A 533 -9.07 -1.61 -48.33
N LYS A 534 -9.14 -2.63 -49.21
CA LYS A 534 -8.46 -3.91 -49.03
C LYS A 534 -6.93 -3.77 -49.07
N GLU A 535 -6.40 -3.01 -50.03
CA GLU A 535 -4.95 -2.75 -50.14
C GLU A 535 -4.39 -1.97 -48.93
N VAL A 536 -5.14 -1.00 -48.40
CA VAL A 536 -4.70 -0.19 -47.24
C VAL A 536 -4.81 -0.95 -45.91
N VAL A 537 -5.92 -1.66 -45.67
CA VAL A 537 -6.18 -2.28 -44.34
C VAL A 537 -5.53 -3.66 -44.19
N LEU A 538 -5.37 -4.40 -45.28
CA LEU A 538 -4.72 -5.72 -45.28
C LEU A 538 -3.26 -5.68 -45.78
N ALA A 539 -2.65 -4.50 -45.84
CA ALA A 539 -1.22 -4.36 -46.11
C ALA A 539 -0.36 -5.19 -45.12
N GLU A 540 0.73 -5.77 -45.60
CA GLU A 540 1.71 -6.43 -44.74
C GLU A 540 2.37 -5.41 -43.80
N LYS A 541 2.25 -5.67 -42.50
CA LYS A 541 2.74 -4.78 -41.44
C LYS A 541 4.20 -5.14 -41.12
N PRO A 542 5.08 -4.18 -40.82
CA PRO A 542 6.45 -4.48 -40.42
C PRO A 542 6.48 -5.32 -39.14
N LEU A 543 7.39 -6.30 -39.10
CA LEU A 543 7.59 -7.17 -37.93
C LEU A 543 8.10 -6.36 -36.73
N ILE A 544 7.69 -6.77 -35.52
CA ILE A 544 8.08 -6.11 -34.26
C ILE A 544 9.61 -6.23 -34.03
N SER A 545 10.28 -5.08 -33.80
CA SER A 545 11.68 -5.03 -33.34
C SER A 545 11.78 -5.29 -31.82
N GLU A 546 12.95 -5.74 -31.37
CA GLU A 546 13.16 -6.22 -29.98
C GLU A 546 13.33 -5.09 -28.94
N GLU A 547 12.97 -3.86 -29.29
CA GLU A 547 13.51 -2.64 -28.68
C GLU A 547 12.67 -2.07 -27.51
N THR A 548 11.55 -2.70 -27.14
CA THR A 548 10.58 -2.18 -26.16
C THR A 548 11.14 -1.87 -24.77
N ASP A 549 12.26 -2.51 -24.42
CA ASP A 549 12.85 -2.51 -23.07
C ASP A 549 14.32 -2.03 -23.06
N LEU A 550 14.81 -1.44 -24.16
CA LEU A 550 16.14 -0.83 -24.23
C LEU A 550 16.05 0.65 -23.86
N LEU A 551 16.87 1.09 -22.89
CA LEU A 551 17.05 2.51 -22.62
C LEU A 551 17.75 3.19 -23.81
N GLU A 552 17.41 4.45 -24.08
CA GLU A 552 18.11 5.23 -25.10
C GLU A 552 19.62 5.26 -24.77
N PRO A 553 20.54 4.97 -25.71
CA PRO A 553 21.97 4.90 -25.41
C PRO A 553 22.54 6.16 -24.76
N THR A 554 22.02 7.35 -25.08
CA THR A 554 22.46 8.61 -24.46
C THR A 554 22.10 8.69 -22.97
N LEU A 555 20.87 8.28 -22.63
CA LEU A 555 20.37 8.21 -21.25
C LEU A 555 21.05 7.09 -20.47
N LEU A 556 21.32 5.94 -21.10
CA LEU A 556 22.08 4.86 -20.49
C LEU A 556 23.47 5.36 -20.06
N ASP A 557 24.15 6.12 -20.92
CA ASP A 557 25.49 6.66 -20.65
C ASP A 557 25.48 7.70 -19.52
N GLU A 558 24.45 8.55 -19.44
CA GLU A 558 24.20 9.43 -18.30
C GLU A 558 23.94 8.63 -17.01
N LEU A 559 23.14 7.56 -17.06
CA LEU A 559 22.84 6.69 -15.92
C LEU A 559 24.04 5.86 -15.45
N ILE A 560 24.97 5.47 -16.33
CA ILE A 560 26.25 4.83 -15.95
C ILE A 560 27.09 5.78 -15.08
N CYS A 561 27.11 7.08 -15.38
CA CYS A 561 27.76 8.09 -14.52
C CYS A 561 27.07 8.27 -13.15
N HIS A 562 25.88 7.71 -12.98
CA HIS A 562 25.07 7.76 -11.77
C HIS A 562 24.91 6.41 -11.04
N ILE A 563 25.68 5.37 -11.42
CA ILE A 563 25.75 4.10 -10.67
C ILE A 563 25.98 4.35 -9.17
N GLY A 564 25.30 3.57 -8.32
CA GLY A 564 25.33 3.71 -6.86
C GLY A 564 24.49 4.87 -6.30
N SER A 565 23.70 5.58 -7.11
CA SER A 565 22.83 6.68 -6.67
C SER A 565 21.35 6.42 -6.96
N LEU A 566 20.45 7.25 -6.41
CA LEU A 566 19.00 7.13 -6.61
C LEU A 566 18.59 7.10 -8.09
N ALA A 567 19.29 7.84 -8.96
CA ALA A 567 19.02 7.86 -10.40
C ALA A 567 19.23 6.48 -11.06
N SER A 568 20.26 5.71 -10.65
CA SER A 568 20.49 4.36 -11.17
C SER A 568 19.58 3.30 -10.54
N VAL A 569 18.89 3.61 -9.44
CA VAL A 569 17.79 2.79 -8.91
C VAL A 569 16.50 3.08 -9.70
N TYR A 570 16.16 4.35 -9.94
CA TYR A 570 14.94 4.72 -10.66
C TYR A 570 15.01 4.57 -12.19
N HIS A 571 16.21 4.39 -12.77
CA HIS A 571 16.48 4.46 -14.23
C HIS A 571 15.96 5.77 -14.86
N LYS A 572 16.03 6.87 -14.10
CA LYS A 572 15.61 8.22 -14.50
C LYS A 572 16.73 9.21 -14.18
N PRO A 573 16.99 10.22 -15.01
CA PRO A 573 18.03 11.20 -14.73
C PRO A 573 17.64 12.02 -13.48
N PRO A 574 18.62 12.57 -12.72
CA PRO A 574 18.35 13.32 -11.49
C PRO A 574 17.31 14.44 -11.65
N ASN A 575 17.34 15.10 -12.82
CA ASN A 575 16.46 16.21 -13.17
C ASN A 575 14.96 15.86 -13.22
N THR A 576 14.60 14.57 -13.25
CA THR A 576 13.19 14.11 -13.25
C THR A 576 12.60 14.04 -11.83
N PHE A 577 13.42 14.09 -10.77
CA PHE A 577 12.96 14.00 -9.38
C PHE A 577 13.61 15.01 -8.42
N VAL A 578 14.53 15.85 -8.91
CA VAL A 578 15.09 16.99 -8.17
C VAL A 578 14.82 18.27 -8.95
N GLU A 579 13.74 18.97 -8.58
CA GLU A 579 13.54 20.37 -8.95
C GLU A 579 14.41 21.30 -8.09
N GLY A 580 14.83 22.43 -8.66
CA GLY A 580 15.50 23.52 -7.97
C GLY A 580 17.04 23.51 -8.04
N ARG A 581 17.67 22.56 -8.78
CA ARG A 581 19.13 22.47 -8.91
C ARG A 581 19.58 22.16 -10.35
N PHE A 582 20.40 23.05 -10.92
CA PHE A 582 21.07 22.84 -12.21
C PHE A 582 22.20 21.80 -12.10
N ILE A 583 21.85 20.52 -12.06
CA ILE A 583 22.83 19.44 -12.13
C ILE A 583 23.42 19.40 -13.55
N MET A 584 24.74 19.50 -13.68
CA MET A 584 25.42 19.36 -14.98
C MET A 584 25.13 17.98 -15.58
N LYS A 585 24.71 17.94 -16.85
CA LYS A 585 24.67 16.69 -17.63
C LYS A 585 26.06 16.05 -17.64
N LYS A 586 26.22 14.91 -16.96
CA LYS A 586 27.49 14.18 -16.85
C LYS A 586 27.71 13.32 -18.10
N ASN A 587 27.88 13.97 -19.24
CA ASN A 587 28.20 13.30 -20.51
C ASN A 587 29.55 12.55 -20.40
N LEU A 588 29.63 11.34 -20.94
CA LEU A 588 30.93 10.71 -21.19
C LEU A 588 31.71 11.47 -22.29
N PRO A 589 33.06 11.43 -22.29
CA PRO A 589 33.86 12.04 -23.34
C PRO A 589 33.59 11.37 -24.70
N LEU A 590 33.12 12.16 -25.67
CA LEU A 590 32.85 11.69 -27.02
C LEU A 590 34.12 11.17 -27.70
N ARG A 591 34.09 9.92 -28.16
CA ARG A 591 35.18 9.28 -28.89
C ARG A 591 35.45 10.00 -30.21
N SER A 592 36.51 10.81 -30.24
CA SER A 592 37.05 11.37 -31.48
C SER A 592 37.45 10.23 -32.43
N LYS A 593 36.66 10.01 -33.49
CA LYS A 593 37.06 9.19 -34.63
C LYS A 593 37.93 10.05 -35.54
N SER A 594 39.25 9.95 -35.37
CA SER A 594 40.24 10.59 -36.23
C SER A 594 40.21 9.99 -37.64
N TYR A 595 39.39 10.54 -38.53
CA TYR A 595 39.70 10.57 -39.96
C TYR A 595 40.67 11.72 -40.17
N GLY A 596 41.87 11.42 -40.65
CA GLY A 596 42.96 12.38 -40.72
C GLY A 596 42.99 13.17 -42.02
N GLU A 597 43.15 14.49 -41.90
CA GLU A 597 43.66 15.36 -42.95
C GLU A 597 44.72 16.29 -42.35
N GLN A 598 45.58 16.86 -43.21
CA GLN A 598 46.90 17.33 -42.82
C GLN A 598 46.96 18.83 -42.48
N GLU A 599 47.89 19.15 -41.58
CA GLU A 599 48.65 20.42 -41.46
C GLU A 599 48.06 21.69 -42.09
N ASN A 600 47.83 22.73 -41.27
CA ASN A 600 48.89 23.74 -41.11
C ASN A 600 48.71 24.63 -39.88
N ASN A 601 49.79 25.36 -39.54
CA ASN A 601 49.96 26.05 -38.26
C ASN A 601 50.24 27.55 -38.46
N THR A 602 49.36 28.43 -37.96
CA THR A 602 49.55 29.88 -37.66
C THR A 602 48.19 30.45 -37.20
N GLY A 603 48.09 31.45 -36.32
CA GLY A 603 49.10 32.11 -35.49
C GLY A 603 48.63 33.49 -35.00
N HIS A 604 48.38 33.64 -33.69
CA HIS A 604 48.12 34.89 -32.93
C HIS A 604 47.17 35.96 -33.52
N THR A 605 46.10 36.33 -32.78
CA THR A 605 46.00 37.59 -31.98
C THR A 605 44.59 37.74 -31.38
N THR A 606 44.42 38.67 -30.44
CA THR A 606 43.29 38.83 -29.50
C THR A 606 42.17 39.80 -29.93
N MET A 607 41.03 39.67 -29.23
CA MET A 607 40.06 40.72 -28.82
C MET A 607 38.83 41.08 -29.68
N GLN A 608 37.76 41.39 -28.93
CA GLN A 608 36.57 42.21 -29.23
C GLN A 608 35.45 41.68 -30.16
N THR A 609 34.53 40.94 -29.53
CA THR A 609 33.10 41.30 -29.35
C THR A 609 32.24 41.74 -30.53
N ASN A 610 31.21 40.93 -30.76
CA ASN A 610 29.80 41.30 -30.94
C ASN A 610 29.34 41.89 -32.29
N GLN A 611 28.82 41.01 -33.15
CA GLN A 611 27.66 41.30 -34.00
C GLN A 611 26.95 39.99 -34.38
N GLN A 612 25.64 39.90 -34.11
CA GLN A 612 24.74 38.96 -34.79
C GLN A 612 24.49 39.49 -36.21
N PRO A 613 24.25 38.61 -37.20
CA PRO A 613 22.90 38.58 -37.76
C PRO A 613 22.39 37.22 -38.27
N GLN A 614 21.06 37.10 -38.26
CA GLN A 614 20.20 36.46 -39.28
C GLN A 614 20.38 34.97 -39.66
N GLN A 615 19.26 34.24 -39.56
CA GLN A 615 18.98 33.09 -40.42
C GLN A 615 18.88 33.52 -41.89
N VAL A 616 19.17 32.59 -42.82
CA VAL A 616 18.70 32.67 -44.21
C VAL A 616 17.89 31.42 -44.53
N VAL A 617 16.71 31.60 -45.11
CA VAL A 617 15.73 30.55 -45.42
C VAL A 617 15.61 30.40 -46.94
N ILE A 618 15.92 29.21 -47.46
CA ILE A 618 15.50 28.69 -48.78
C ILE A 618 15.38 27.15 -48.60
N SER A 619 14.26 26.43 -48.75
CA SER A 619 12.91 26.62 -49.34
C SER A 619 12.74 26.37 -50.84
N SER A 620 12.24 25.16 -51.16
CA SER A 620 11.52 24.84 -52.41
C SER A 620 10.60 23.63 -52.15
N ASN A 621 9.28 23.77 -51.91
CA ASN A 621 8.18 24.25 -52.77
C ASN A 621 7.55 23.16 -53.66
N VAL A 622 6.40 22.64 -53.22
CA VAL A 622 5.15 22.44 -54.00
C VAL A 622 4.00 22.22 -53.00
N GLY A 623 2.91 23.01 -52.97
CA GLY A 623 2.73 24.37 -53.47
C GLY A 623 1.27 24.75 -53.77
N SER A 624 0.83 25.93 -53.31
CA SER A 624 -0.37 26.67 -53.80
C SER A 624 -1.75 26.07 -53.39
N LEU A 625 -2.87 26.80 -53.25
CA LEU A 625 -3.32 28.17 -53.63
C LEU A 625 -4.35 28.73 -52.59
N ILE A 626 -4.49 30.08 -52.51
CA ILE A 626 -5.76 30.87 -52.39
C ILE A 626 -6.68 30.72 -51.15
N ASP A 627 -7.26 31.76 -50.53
CA ASP A 627 -7.04 33.22 -50.60
C ASP A 627 -7.55 33.95 -49.33
N ASP A 628 -6.95 35.12 -49.13
CA ASP A 628 -7.21 36.29 -48.29
C ASP A 628 -8.68 36.73 -47.99
N PHE A 629 -8.89 37.34 -46.81
CA PHE A 629 -9.03 38.82 -46.62
C PHE A 629 -9.09 39.13 -45.09
N ASP A 630 -8.34 40.08 -44.49
CA ASP A 630 -8.31 41.57 -44.61
C ASP A 630 -9.67 42.24 -44.29
N ILE A 631 -9.81 43.41 -43.63
CA ILE A 631 -8.95 44.59 -43.31
C ILE A 631 -9.58 45.26 -42.03
N LEU A 632 -9.03 46.07 -41.10
CA LEU A 632 -7.77 46.84 -40.81
C LEU A 632 -7.49 46.69 -39.27
N GLY A 633 -6.81 47.51 -38.43
CA GLY A 633 -6.19 48.86 -38.40
C GLY A 633 -6.64 49.68 -37.15
N SER A 634 -5.89 50.59 -36.50
CA SER A 634 -4.50 51.07 -36.68
C SER A 634 -3.95 51.84 -35.44
N MET A 635 -2.67 51.61 -35.07
CA MET A 635 -1.60 52.50 -34.50
C MET A 635 -1.87 53.89 -33.84
N PRO A 636 -0.92 54.49 -33.04
CA PRO A 636 0.24 53.92 -32.30
C PRO A 636 0.60 54.54 -30.90
N MET A 637 1.54 53.87 -30.22
CA MET A 637 2.47 54.19 -29.10
C MET A 637 2.90 55.66 -28.85
N PRO A 638 3.21 56.07 -27.59
CA PRO A 638 4.55 55.88 -26.94
C PRO A 638 4.53 55.65 -25.39
N SER A 639 5.59 55.28 -24.65
CA SER A 639 6.88 54.58 -24.94
C SER A 639 7.69 54.29 -23.64
N SER A 640 8.00 53.02 -23.31
CA SER A 640 9.19 52.60 -22.51
C SER A 640 9.23 51.07 -22.33
N ASN A 641 10.39 50.44 -22.57
CA ASN A 641 10.56 48.98 -22.67
C ASN A 641 10.31 48.19 -21.37
N PRO A 642 9.67 47.01 -21.46
CA PRO A 642 10.07 45.79 -20.75
C PRO A 642 10.89 44.87 -21.69
N MET A 643 11.59 43.87 -21.13
CA MET A 643 12.48 42.96 -21.86
C MET A 643 12.28 41.49 -21.45
N ASP A 644 12.27 40.61 -22.46
CA ASP A 644 12.56 39.17 -22.50
C ASP A 644 12.07 38.20 -21.39
N THR A 645 11.02 37.44 -21.76
CA THR A 645 10.96 35.95 -21.74
C THR A 645 11.00 35.12 -20.44
N TYR A 646 10.43 33.91 -20.54
CA TYR A 646 10.49 32.76 -19.63
C TYR A 646 9.84 32.97 -18.25
N GLU A 647 8.86 32.16 -17.81
CA GLU A 647 8.81 30.69 -17.77
C GLU A 647 10.05 30.05 -17.15
N GLN A 648 10.16 30.13 -15.82
CA GLN A 648 10.80 29.06 -15.08
C GLN A 648 10.17 28.87 -13.70
N SER A 649 9.76 27.62 -13.46
CA SER A 649 9.40 27.10 -12.15
C SER A 649 10.64 26.92 -11.26
N GLN A 650 10.45 26.61 -9.98
CA GLN A 650 10.78 25.27 -9.45
C GLN A 650 10.48 25.13 -7.95
N ASN A 651 10.17 23.90 -7.54
CA ASN A 651 10.02 23.48 -6.15
C ASN A 651 11.34 23.55 -5.36
N ARG A 652 11.24 23.39 -4.03
CA ARG A 652 12.36 23.09 -3.13
C ARG A 652 12.17 21.71 -2.48
N THR A 653 13.02 20.74 -2.82
CA THR A 653 13.22 19.49 -2.07
C THR A 653 14.69 19.38 -1.65
N THR A 654 15.03 19.58 -0.37
CA THR A 654 15.05 18.58 0.73
C THR A 654 16.07 17.45 0.53
N SER A 655 17.28 17.65 1.05
CA SER A 655 18.35 16.65 1.12
C SER A 655 18.24 15.77 2.39
N VAL A 656 18.44 14.46 2.21
CA VAL A 656 18.52 13.48 3.31
C VAL A 656 19.97 13.43 3.83
N VAL A 657 20.15 13.38 5.16
CA VAL A 657 21.46 13.32 5.82
C VAL A 657 21.58 12.01 6.60
N PRO A 658 22.65 11.22 6.43
CA PRO A 658 22.86 9.98 7.21
C PRO A 658 23.09 10.22 8.71
N ASN A 659 22.55 9.32 9.55
CA ASN A 659 22.80 9.33 11.00
C ASN A 659 24.19 8.77 11.34
N LEU A 660 24.93 9.48 12.20
CA LEU A 660 26.19 9.04 12.80
C LEU A 660 26.22 9.46 14.29
N LEU A 661 25.38 8.82 15.13
CA LEU A 661 25.19 9.22 16.53
C LEU A 661 25.02 8.10 17.58
N ASP A 662 24.65 6.87 17.20
CA ASP A 662 24.16 5.88 18.17
C ASP A 662 25.25 5.00 18.82
N ASP A 663 26.44 4.91 18.22
CA ASP A 663 27.49 3.93 18.61
C ASP A 663 28.47 4.43 19.72
N GLU A 664 28.26 5.63 20.28
CA GLU A 664 29.08 6.24 21.35
C GLU A 664 28.26 6.60 22.62
N LEU A 665 27.18 5.87 22.92
CA LEU A 665 26.35 6.10 24.12
C LEU A 665 26.16 4.88 25.03
N SER A 666 26.61 3.70 24.61
CA SER A 666 26.52 2.43 25.36
C SER A 666 27.57 2.26 26.46
N SER A 667 28.64 3.06 26.46
CA SER A 667 29.88 2.80 27.22
C SER A 667 30.10 3.63 28.50
N ILE A 668 29.17 4.52 28.87
CA ILE A 668 29.39 5.55 29.92
C ILE A 668 28.71 5.24 31.27
N LEU A 669 27.81 4.26 31.35
CA LEU A 669 27.13 3.88 32.60
C LEU A 669 27.59 2.51 33.12
N GLY A 670 28.87 2.44 33.48
CA GLY A 670 29.45 1.27 34.15
C GLY A 670 28.83 1.03 35.52
N LEU A 671 28.06 -0.04 35.65
CA LEU A 671 27.52 -0.59 36.90
C LEU A 671 27.87 -2.08 37.01
N ASP A 672 29.17 -2.36 36.96
CA ASP A 672 29.71 -3.70 37.20
C ASP A 672 29.76 -4.01 38.70
N SER A 673 29.14 -5.12 39.11
CA SER A 673 29.44 -5.76 40.39
C SER A 673 29.26 -7.28 40.36
N ASN A 674 30.35 -7.94 39.96
CA ASN A 674 30.85 -9.22 40.48
C ASN A 674 30.30 -10.57 39.98
N LEU A 675 31.24 -11.31 39.37
CA LEU A 675 31.58 -12.74 39.53
C LEU A 675 30.48 -13.82 39.36
N GLY A 676 30.71 -14.90 38.60
CA GLY A 676 31.88 -15.27 37.80
C GLY A 676 32.07 -16.79 37.70
N GLY A 677 32.82 -17.28 36.70
CA GLY A 677 33.17 -18.70 36.58
C GLY A 677 33.42 -19.18 35.15
N ASN A 678 34.66 -19.06 34.66
CA ASN A 678 35.07 -19.68 33.39
C ASN A 678 35.18 -21.20 33.53
N GLN A 679 34.85 -21.96 32.47
CA GLN A 679 35.88 -22.66 31.66
C GLN A 679 35.34 -23.40 30.42
N THR A 680 36.02 -23.18 29.29
CA THR A 680 36.08 -24.01 28.08
C THR A 680 37.02 -25.23 28.31
N PRO A 681 37.21 -26.22 27.40
CA PRO A 681 36.92 -26.20 25.96
C PRO A 681 36.42 -27.51 25.27
N MET A 682 36.09 -27.37 23.98
CA MET A 682 36.32 -28.30 22.85
C MET A 682 36.19 -29.84 23.04
N MET A 683 35.40 -30.45 22.15
CA MET A 683 36.03 -31.30 21.11
C MET A 683 35.27 -31.23 19.78
N ASN A 684 35.94 -31.63 18.70
CA ASN A 684 35.54 -31.48 17.31
C ASN A 684 35.65 -32.84 16.60
N THR A 685 34.73 -33.19 15.68
CA THR A 685 35.06 -33.97 14.47
C THR A 685 33.88 -34.08 13.47
N ASN A 686 34.15 -33.64 12.24
CA ASN A 686 34.00 -34.39 10.97
C ASN A 686 32.60 -34.78 10.40
N THR A 687 32.32 -34.24 9.20
CA THR A 687 32.02 -34.93 7.90
C THR A 687 31.27 -36.28 7.90
N SER A 688 30.35 -36.61 6.96
CA SER A 688 30.21 -36.18 5.56
C SER A 688 28.81 -36.46 4.94
N LEU A 689 28.56 -35.89 3.75
CA LEU A 689 27.55 -36.26 2.74
C LEU A 689 27.94 -37.58 1.99
N PRO A 690 27.22 -38.11 0.95
CA PRO A 690 25.81 -37.97 0.50
C PRO A 690 25.14 -39.34 0.10
N ILE A 691 24.06 -39.30 -0.72
CA ILE A 691 23.64 -40.26 -1.79
C ILE A 691 22.38 -41.15 -1.57
N ASN A 692 21.53 -41.14 -2.60
CA ASN A 692 20.29 -41.91 -2.83
C ASN A 692 20.49 -43.44 -2.98
N ASN A 693 19.45 -44.24 -2.69
CA ASN A 693 18.85 -45.09 -3.74
C ASN A 693 17.44 -45.68 -3.46
N ARG A 694 16.77 -45.99 -4.58
CA ARG A 694 15.70 -46.99 -4.89
C ARG A 694 15.18 -47.91 -3.77
N GLN A 695 13.87 -48.13 -3.62
CA GLN A 695 12.96 -48.93 -4.48
C GLN A 695 13.38 -50.39 -4.73
N THR A 696 12.65 -51.36 -4.13
CA THR A 696 12.25 -52.72 -4.61
C THR A 696 11.62 -53.48 -3.43
N THR A 697 10.35 -53.90 -3.36
CA THR A 697 9.52 -54.84 -4.17
C THR A 697 9.79 -56.34 -3.95
N SER A 698 8.87 -57.04 -3.27
CA SER A 698 8.43 -58.45 -3.51
C SER A 698 7.54 -58.97 -2.36
N THR A 699 6.55 -59.86 -2.49
CA THR A 699 5.40 -60.08 -3.43
C THR A 699 4.69 -61.39 -3.05
N GLY A 700 3.37 -61.49 -3.24
CA GLY A 700 2.57 -62.74 -3.10
C GLY A 700 1.79 -62.85 -1.77
N ASN A 701 0.51 -63.24 -1.72
CA ASN A 701 -0.35 -63.89 -2.73
C ASN A 701 -1.77 -63.29 -2.78
N GLU A 702 -2.55 -63.72 -3.77
CA GLU A 702 -3.94 -63.31 -4.07
C GLU A 702 -4.95 -64.46 -3.86
N LEU A 703 -6.25 -64.16 -4.05
CA LEU A 703 -7.40 -65.07 -4.31
C LEU A 703 -8.08 -65.79 -3.12
N ASP A 704 -9.33 -66.20 -3.37
CA ASP A 704 -10.39 -66.73 -2.48
C ASP A 704 -10.72 -65.81 -1.26
N ASP A 705 -11.75 -64.95 -1.23
CA ASP A 705 -13.04 -64.82 -1.96
C ASP A 705 -14.14 -65.84 -1.62
N LEU A 706 -15.39 -65.33 -1.64
CA LEU A 706 -16.69 -66.00 -1.80
C LEU A 706 -17.11 -67.13 -0.80
N PHE A 707 -18.02 -66.83 0.16
CA PHE A 707 -19.24 -67.64 0.51
C PHE A 707 -20.01 -67.14 1.76
N GLY A 708 -21.35 -67.16 1.71
CA GLY A 708 -22.28 -67.08 2.88
C GLY A 708 -22.53 -65.66 3.44
N ASP A 709 -23.62 -64.92 3.18
CA ASP A 709 -25.06 -65.19 2.91
C ASP A 709 -25.99 -65.23 4.16
N PHE A 710 -27.29 -64.99 3.93
CA PHE A 710 -28.42 -64.85 4.86
C PHE A 710 -28.51 -66.01 5.89
N ASN A 711 -29.16 -65.88 7.06
CA ASN A 711 -30.61 -65.62 7.15
C ASN A 711 -31.14 -65.25 8.58
N LEU A 712 -32.43 -64.90 8.62
CA LEU A 712 -33.25 -64.46 9.75
C LEU A 712 -33.99 -65.64 10.43
N GLN A 713 -34.08 -65.66 11.78
CA GLN A 713 -35.14 -66.34 12.56
C GLN A 713 -35.21 -65.74 14.00
N THR A 714 -36.11 -64.78 14.27
CA THR A 714 -37.49 -64.94 14.82
C THR A 714 -37.61 -65.26 16.32
N GLY A 715 -38.07 -64.26 17.11
CA GLY A 715 -39.04 -64.48 18.20
C GLY A 715 -38.54 -64.30 19.64
N GLY A 716 -39.02 -63.24 20.33
CA GLY A 716 -39.17 -63.25 21.80
C GLY A 716 -38.61 -62.06 22.58
N SER A 717 -39.51 -61.19 23.05
CA SER A 717 -39.46 -60.52 24.36
C SER A 717 -38.24 -59.68 24.78
N GLY A 718 -38.30 -58.38 24.44
CA GLY A 718 -38.28 -57.30 25.45
C GLY A 718 -36.95 -56.93 26.13
N ILE A 719 -36.40 -55.78 25.73
CA ILE A 719 -35.52 -54.96 26.57
C ILE A 719 -36.19 -53.59 26.77
N SER A 720 -36.26 -53.12 28.01
CA SER A 720 -36.96 -51.89 28.39
C SER A 720 -36.14 -50.63 28.11
N PHE A 721 -36.75 -49.62 27.48
CA PHE A 721 -36.21 -48.26 27.46
C PHE A 721 -36.60 -47.51 28.74
N SER A 722 -35.62 -47.19 29.57
CA SER A 722 -35.78 -46.33 30.74
C SER A 722 -34.52 -45.49 30.99
N GLY A 723 -34.71 -44.21 31.30
CA GLY A 723 -33.64 -43.33 31.79
C GLY A 723 -33.15 -42.27 30.79
N ASN A 724 -33.35 -41.01 31.18
CA ASN A 724 -32.83 -39.81 30.54
C ASN A 724 -31.33 -39.93 30.18
N ASN A 725 -31.00 -39.79 28.90
CA ASN A 725 -29.64 -39.49 28.46
C ASN A 725 -29.66 -38.35 27.42
N VAL A 726 -29.14 -37.19 27.83
CA VAL A 726 -28.63 -36.17 26.90
C VAL A 726 -27.47 -36.80 26.13
N PHE A 727 -27.27 -36.44 24.86
CA PHE A 727 -26.14 -37.00 24.11
C PHE A 727 -24.81 -36.51 24.72
N VAL A 728 -23.91 -37.45 25.01
CA VAL A 728 -22.53 -37.18 25.47
C VAL A 728 -21.58 -37.93 24.53
N PRO A 729 -20.63 -37.27 23.86
CA PRO A 729 -19.67 -37.94 23.00
C PRO A 729 -18.68 -38.79 23.83
N PRO A 730 -18.10 -39.85 23.24
CA PRO A 730 -17.06 -40.65 23.89
C PRO A 730 -15.84 -39.79 24.25
N LYS A 731 -15.07 -40.21 25.26
CA LYS A 731 -13.84 -39.50 25.66
C LYS A 731 -12.74 -39.72 24.62
N GLU A 732 -12.14 -38.63 24.15
CA GLU A 732 -10.99 -38.62 23.23
C GLU A 732 -9.70 -38.33 23.99
N VAL A 733 -8.54 -38.75 23.45
CA VAL A 733 -7.22 -38.46 24.05
C VAL A 733 -6.72 -37.11 23.53
N TRP A 734 -6.81 -36.07 24.37
CA TRP A 734 -6.39 -34.70 24.02
C TRP A 734 -4.89 -34.47 24.21
N LEU A 735 -4.26 -35.14 25.19
CA LEU A 735 -2.80 -35.14 25.39
C LEU A 735 -2.32 -36.58 25.60
N SER A 736 -1.44 -37.07 24.72
CA SER A 736 -0.85 -38.40 24.85
C SER A 736 0.38 -38.40 25.77
N ALA A 737 0.61 -39.51 26.49
CA ALA A 737 1.72 -39.65 27.45
C ALA A 737 3.10 -39.29 26.87
N ALA A 738 3.34 -39.55 25.58
CA ALA A 738 4.60 -39.22 24.90
C ALA A 738 4.83 -37.69 24.79
N LYS A 739 3.76 -36.89 24.62
CA LYS A 739 3.85 -35.42 24.58
C LYS A 739 3.79 -34.81 25.99
N GLY A 740 3.00 -35.40 26.90
CA GLY A 740 2.85 -34.95 28.28
C GLY A 740 3.96 -35.37 29.26
N LYS A 741 5.14 -35.82 28.78
CA LYS A 741 6.24 -36.37 29.61
C LYS A 741 5.77 -37.43 30.63
N GLY A 742 4.81 -38.28 30.21
CA GLY A 742 4.15 -39.30 31.02
C GLY A 742 2.75 -38.93 31.51
N LEU A 743 2.32 -37.67 31.42
CA LEU A 743 0.92 -37.28 31.66
C LEU A 743 0.08 -37.57 30.43
N GLU A 744 -1.01 -38.31 30.60
CA GLU A 744 -2.04 -38.51 29.58
C GLU A 744 -3.35 -37.89 30.05
N VAL A 745 -4.02 -37.16 29.14
CA VAL A 745 -5.30 -36.51 29.40
C VAL A 745 -6.27 -36.94 28.31
N SER A 746 -7.33 -37.64 28.70
CA SER A 746 -8.50 -37.86 27.86
C SER A 746 -9.72 -37.11 28.41
N GLY A 747 -10.69 -36.81 27.56
CA GLY A 747 -11.87 -36.08 28.01
C GLY A 747 -12.99 -35.95 26.98
N THR A 748 -14.11 -35.39 27.44
CA THR A 748 -15.30 -35.07 26.63
C THR A 748 -15.99 -33.83 27.20
N PHE A 749 -16.93 -33.27 26.43
CA PHE A 749 -17.78 -32.17 26.87
C PHE A 749 -19.23 -32.65 26.97
N ALA A 750 -19.86 -32.41 28.12
CA ALA A 750 -21.23 -32.79 28.42
C ALA A 750 -22.02 -31.58 28.92
N ARG A 751 -23.33 -31.51 28.62
CA ARG A 751 -24.23 -30.51 29.19
C ARG A 751 -25.02 -31.15 30.34
N ARG A 752 -24.66 -30.86 31.59
CA ARG A 752 -25.33 -31.38 32.80
C ARG A 752 -26.04 -30.22 33.51
N SER A 753 -27.32 -30.41 33.89
CA SER A 753 -28.13 -29.40 34.60
C SER A 753 -28.08 -27.99 33.96
N ASN A 754 -28.14 -27.94 32.62
CA ASN A 754 -28.02 -26.73 31.79
C ASN A 754 -26.68 -25.97 31.89
N GLN A 755 -25.66 -26.53 32.55
CA GLN A 755 -24.29 -26.02 32.57
C GLN A 755 -23.38 -26.84 31.64
N ILE A 756 -22.33 -26.20 31.12
CA ILE A 756 -21.29 -26.85 30.31
C ILE A 756 -20.28 -27.49 31.25
N VAL A 757 -20.02 -28.79 31.10
CA VAL A 757 -19.06 -29.54 31.91
C VAL A 757 -18.02 -30.18 31.01
N MET A 758 -16.75 -29.96 31.34
CA MET A 758 -15.59 -30.60 30.75
C MET A 758 -15.19 -31.77 31.65
N GLU A 759 -15.38 -33.00 31.17
CA GLU A 759 -15.05 -34.22 31.90
C GLU A 759 -13.69 -34.74 31.43
N MET A 760 -12.74 -34.95 32.34
CA MET A 760 -11.35 -35.26 32.03
C MET A 760 -10.84 -36.42 32.90
N ASP A 761 -10.13 -37.37 32.31
CA ASP A 761 -9.43 -38.42 33.05
C ASP A 761 -7.92 -38.17 32.95
N PHE A 762 -7.30 -37.85 34.09
CA PHE A 762 -5.86 -37.66 34.21
C PHE A 762 -5.18 -38.99 34.53
N THR A 763 -4.33 -39.48 33.64
CA THR A 763 -3.58 -40.73 33.83
C THR A 763 -2.08 -40.44 33.89
N ASN A 764 -1.43 -40.80 35.00
CA ASN A 764 0.01 -40.70 35.13
C ASN A 764 0.68 -42.02 34.68
N LYS A 765 1.48 -41.98 33.62
CA LYS A 765 2.32 -43.09 33.13
C LYS A 765 3.82 -42.85 33.37
N ALA A 766 4.19 -41.82 34.13
CA ALA A 766 5.56 -41.58 34.57
C ALA A 766 5.89 -42.40 35.83
N LEU A 767 7.19 -42.55 36.10
CA LEU A 767 7.71 -43.23 37.31
C LEU A 767 7.68 -42.36 38.59
N GLN A 768 7.22 -41.11 38.49
CA GLN A 768 7.15 -40.15 39.60
C GLN A 768 5.69 -39.69 39.82
N PRO A 769 5.27 -39.40 41.06
CA PRO A 769 3.96 -38.84 41.33
C PRO A 769 3.83 -37.40 40.80
N MET A 770 2.67 -37.07 40.24
CA MET A 770 2.37 -35.72 39.73
C MET A 770 1.49 -34.93 40.69
N ASN A 771 1.89 -33.70 40.96
CA ASN A 771 1.26 -32.77 41.90
C ASN A 771 0.90 -31.45 41.19
N ASP A 772 0.16 -30.59 41.89
CA ASP A 772 -0.11 -29.20 41.51
C ASP A 772 -0.74 -29.02 40.11
N LEU A 773 -1.67 -29.93 39.77
CA LEU A 773 -2.45 -29.89 38.53
C LEU A 773 -3.36 -28.65 38.49
N ALA A 774 -3.02 -27.71 37.61
CA ALA A 774 -3.81 -26.49 37.37
C ALA A 774 -4.10 -26.32 35.88
N LEU A 775 -5.33 -25.94 35.54
CA LEU A 775 -5.81 -25.81 34.16
C LEU A 775 -6.20 -24.36 33.85
N GLN A 776 -5.74 -23.87 32.70
CA GLN A 776 -6.11 -22.58 32.13
C GLN A 776 -6.66 -22.77 30.71
N ILE A 777 -7.72 -22.04 30.37
CA ILE A 777 -8.33 -22.02 29.03
C ILE A 777 -7.98 -20.67 28.36
N ASN A 778 -7.55 -20.70 27.10
CA ASN A 778 -7.27 -19.49 26.33
C ASN A 778 -8.56 -18.82 25.83
N ARG A 779 -8.43 -17.58 25.33
CA ARG A 779 -9.54 -16.90 24.62
C ARG A 779 -10.03 -17.76 23.46
N ASN A 780 -11.36 -17.82 23.28
CA ASN A 780 -12.01 -18.73 22.34
C ASN A 780 -13.35 -18.15 21.84
N SER A 781 -13.92 -18.74 20.79
CA SER A 781 -15.03 -18.15 20.03
C SER A 781 -16.33 -17.99 20.83
N PHE A 782 -16.50 -18.75 21.92
CA PHE A 782 -17.72 -18.80 22.74
C PHE A 782 -17.51 -18.31 24.18
N GLY A 783 -16.37 -17.69 24.48
CA GLY A 783 -16.07 -17.13 25.80
C GLY A 783 -15.97 -18.18 26.92
N LEU A 784 -15.65 -19.43 26.60
CA LEU A 784 -15.53 -20.50 27.61
C LEU A 784 -14.40 -20.21 28.60
N THR A 785 -14.72 -20.22 29.88
CA THR A 785 -13.78 -20.08 31.01
C THR A 785 -14.14 -21.03 32.14
N PRO A 786 -13.17 -21.54 32.93
CA PRO A 786 -13.46 -22.33 34.12
C PRO A 786 -14.26 -21.51 35.14
N ALA A 787 -15.40 -22.04 35.58
CA ALA A 787 -16.24 -21.41 36.62
C ALA A 787 -15.61 -21.53 38.02
N GLN A 788 -14.72 -22.51 38.21
CA GLN A 788 -13.99 -22.82 39.43
C GLN A 788 -12.57 -23.30 39.07
N PRO A 789 -11.57 -23.17 39.96
CA PRO A 789 -10.26 -23.79 39.75
C PRO A 789 -10.36 -25.32 39.78
N LEU A 790 -9.47 -26.00 39.05
CA LEU A 790 -9.39 -27.46 39.04
C LEU A 790 -9.06 -27.99 40.44
N GLN A 791 -9.87 -28.91 40.97
CA GLN A 791 -9.63 -29.55 42.27
C GLN A 791 -9.27 -31.03 42.06
N VAL A 792 -7.99 -31.36 42.28
CA VAL A 792 -7.49 -32.74 42.31
C VAL A 792 -6.92 -33.00 43.70
N THR A 793 -7.70 -33.68 44.55
CA THR A 793 -7.47 -33.73 46.02
C THR A 793 -6.39 -34.73 46.47
N SER A 794 -5.59 -35.26 45.55
CA SER A 794 -4.57 -36.28 45.83
C SER A 794 -3.41 -36.21 44.83
N PRO A 795 -2.16 -36.48 45.25
CA PRO A 795 -1.04 -36.66 44.33
C PRO A 795 -1.34 -37.85 43.40
N LEU A 796 -1.09 -37.68 42.10
CA LEU A 796 -1.42 -38.66 41.07
C LEU A 796 -0.27 -39.66 40.94
N PHE A 797 -0.42 -40.85 41.53
CA PHE A 797 0.64 -41.87 41.58
C PHE A 797 0.89 -42.55 40.21
N PRO A 798 2.06 -43.17 39.99
CA PRO A 798 2.36 -43.93 38.78
C PRO A 798 1.29 -44.99 38.45
N ASN A 799 0.87 -45.02 37.18
CA ASN A 799 -0.24 -45.82 36.62
C ASN A 799 -1.62 -45.58 37.23
N GLN A 800 -1.82 -44.50 38.00
CA GLN A 800 -3.13 -44.09 38.49
C GLN A 800 -3.87 -43.21 37.46
N THR A 801 -5.17 -43.47 37.30
CA THR A 801 -6.11 -42.59 36.59
C THR A 801 -7.06 -41.93 37.59
N VAL A 802 -7.28 -40.62 37.48
CA VAL A 802 -8.26 -39.87 38.28
C VAL A 802 -9.25 -39.14 37.35
N PRO A 803 -10.55 -39.48 37.40
CA PRO A 803 -11.59 -38.74 36.70
C PRO A 803 -11.93 -37.44 37.45
N THR A 804 -12.01 -36.34 36.71
CA THR A 804 -12.27 -34.98 37.20
C THR A 804 -13.32 -34.31 36.32
N GLN A 805 -14.17 -33.47 36.91
CA GLN A 805 -15.18 -32.69 36.17
C GLN A 805 -15.00 -31.20 36.46
N LEU A 806 -15.07 -30.37 35.41
CA LEU A 806 -14.84 -28.93 35.48
C LEU A 806 -16.02 -28.19 34.83
N ILE A 807 -16.68 -27.32 35.60
CA ILE A 807 -17.80 -26.50 35.12
C ILE A 807 -17.25 -25.29 34.36
N LEU A 808 -17.83 -24.98 33.19
CA LEU A 808 -17.44 -23.86 32.32
C LEU A 808 -18.56 -22.83 32.18
N ASN A 809 -18.18 -21.54 32.21
CA ASN A 809 -19.04 -20.39 31.92
C ASN A 809 -18.73 -19.83 30.53
N THR A 810 -19.70 -19.22 29.85
CA THR A 810 -19.53 -18.57 28.52
C THR A 810 -19.34 -17.05 28.60
N THR A 811 -18.89 -16.53 29.74
CA THR A 811 -18.77 -15.08 30.03
C THR A 811 -17.34 -14.53 29.89
N GLY A 812 -16.42 -15.34 29.36
CA GLY A 812 -15.00 -15.01 29.22
C GLY A 812 -14.65 -14.18 27.97
N PRO A 813 -13.38 -13.73 27.89
CA PRO A 813 -12.88 -12.95 26.75
C PRO A 813 -12.88 -13.76 25.46
N ILE A 814 -13.66 -13.28 24.47
CA ILE A 814 -13.85 -13.94 23.17
C ILE A 814 -12.63 -13.69 22.26
N MET A 815 -12.26 -14.70 21.49
CA MET A 815 -11.33 -14.59 20.35
C MET A 815 -11.75 -15.65 19.31
N ARG A 816 -11.95 -15.25 18.05
CA ARG A 816 -12.30 -16.21 17.00
C ARG A 816 -11.18 -17.24 16.84
N MET A 817 -11.55 -18.50 16.93
CA MET A 817 -10.73 -19.64 16.52
C MET A 817 -11.26 -20.17 15.19
N ASP A 818 -10.40 -20.78 14.40
CA ASP A 818 -10.81 -21.57 13.23
C ASP A 818 -10.26 -23.00 13.41
N PRO A 819 -11.11 -24.06 13.47
CA PRO A 819 -12.57 -24.01 13.54
C PRO A 819 -13.11 -23.28 14.78
N LEU A 820 -14.33 -22.72 14.69
CA LEU A 820 -14.97 -21.95 15.78
C LEU A 820 -15.09 -22.73 17.10
N THR A 821 -15.22 -24.05 17.02
CA THR A 821 -15.34 -24.98 18.15
C THR A 821 -14.02 -25.37 18.81
N ASN A 822 -12.88 -24.93 18.27
CA ASN A 822 -11.55 -25.26 18.78
C ASN A 822 -11.25 -24.52 20.09
N LEU A 823 -10.78 -25.25 21.10
CA LEU A 823 -10.47 -24.76 22.44
C LEU A 823 -9.01 -25.09 22.78
N GLN A 824 -8.19 -24.06 23.00
CA GLN A 824 -6.82 -24.22 23.46
C GLN A 824 -6.77 -24.24 25.00
N VAL A 825 -6.10 -25.25 25.55
CA VAL A 825 -6.03 -25.52 26.99
C VAL A 825 -4.57 -25.72 27.40
N ALA A 826 -4.19 -25.09 28.51
CA ALA A 826 -2.89 -25.25 29.15
C ALA A 826 -3.07 -25.96 30.49
N ILE A 827 -2.29 -27.01 30.76
CA ILE A 827 -2.27 -27.72 32.03
C ILE A 827 -0.86 -27.70 32.59
N LYS A 828 -0.71 -27.12 33.78
CA LYS A 828 0.51 -27.11 34.58
C LYS A 828 0.48 -28.28 35.56
N ASN A 829 1.65 -28.89 35.81
CA ASN A 829 1.91 -29.74 36.97
C ASN A 829 3.26 -29.37 37.62
N ASN A 830 3.75 -30.22 38.51
CA ASN A 830 5.07 -30.13 39.15
C ASN A 830 6.28 -30.39 38.23
N ILE A 831 6.07 -30.67 36.93
CA ILE A 831 7.13 -30.99 35.96
C ILE A 831 7.22 -29.90 34.87
N ASP A 832 6.08 -29.50 34.27
CA ASP A 832 6.05 -28.57 33.13
C ASP A 832 4.65 -27.94 32.94
N ILE A 833 4.50 -27.12 31.88
CA ILE A 833 3.21 -26.63 31.36
C ILE A 833 2.98 -27.24 29.97
N PHE A 834 1.94 -28.05 29.84
CA PHE A 834 1.55 -28.72 28.60
C PHE A 834 0.38 -28.00 27.93
N TYR A 835 0.49 -27.75 26.64
CA TYR A 835 -0.56 -27.14 25.82
C TYR A 835 -1.17 -28.19 24.89
N PHE A 836 -2.50 -28.21 24.79
CA PHE A 836 -3.23 -29.02 23.81
C PHE A 836 -4.48 -28.29 23.31
N ASN A 837 -5.02 -28.80 22.20
CA ASN A 837 -6.26 -28.32 21.59
C ASN A 837 -7.31 -29.41 21.72
N CYS A 838 -8.55 -29.06 22.03
CA CYS A 838 -9.70 -29.96 21.97
C CYS A 838 -10.88 -29.28 21.26
N ILE A 839 -11.75 -30.08 20.64
CA ILE A 839 -12.90 -29.57 19.87
C ILE A 839 -14.15 -29.69 20.74
N VAL A 840 -14.85 -28.58 20.96
CA VAL A 840 -16.12 -28.57 21.71
C VAL A 840 -17.28 -28.86 20.77
N PRO A 841 -18.05 -29.96 20.95
CA PRO A 841 -19.18 -30.29 20.10
C PRO A 841 -20.26 -29.20 20.12
N ILE A 842 -20.79 -28.81 18.96
CA ILE A 842 -21.66 -27.64 18.83
C ILE A 842 -22.94 -27.71 19.70
N HIS A 843 -23.49 -28.90 19.92
CA HIS A 843 -24.69 -29.13 20.74
C HIS A 843 -24.51 -28.72 22.21
N VAL A 844 -23.27 -28.65 22.70
CA VAL A 844 -22.95 -28.22 24.07
C VAL A 844 -23.31 -26.74 24.29
N TYR A 845 -23.36 -25.94 23.22
CA TYR A 845 -23.73 -24.52 23.24
C TYR A 845 -25.22 -24.22 23.06
N PHE A 846 -26.08 -25.24 22.99
CA PHE A 846 -27.53 -25.03 22.80
C PHE A 846 -28.18 -24.59 24.12
N ALA A 847 -28.76 -23.39 24.13
CA ALA A 847 -29.38 -22.74 25.27
C ALA A 847 -30.85 -23.17 25.43
N GLN A 848 -31.32 -23.20 26.68
CA GLN A 848 -32.66 -23.73 27.02
C GLN A 848 -33.79 -22.78 26.61
N ASP A 849 -33.54 -21.47 26.62
CA ASP A 849 -34.47 -20.37 26.35
C ASP A 849 -34.62 -20.04 24.85
N GLY A 850 -34.71 -21.10 24.03
CA GLY A 850 -34.76 -21.05 22.56
C GLY A 850 -36.12 -21.31 21.93
N GLU A 851 -37.21 -21.39 22.71
CA GLU A 851 -38.57 -21.45 22.16
C GLU A 851 -38.94 -20.11 21.49
N MET A 852 -39.72 -20.15 20.42
CA MET A 852 -40.14 -18.98 19.63
C MET A 852 -41.58 -19.16 19.14
N ASP A 853 -42.37 -18.08 19.17
CA ASP A 853 -43.76 -18.11 18.73
C ASP A 853 -43.90 -18.39 17.22
N LYS A 854 -44.95 -19.14 16.87
CA LYS A 854 -45.20 -19.58 15.48
C LYS A 854 -45.35 -18.42 14.48
N MET A 855 -45.95 -17.31 14.88
CA MET A 855 -46.10 -16.12 14.03
C MET A 855 -44.73 -15.50 13.75
N THR A 856 -43.94 -15.28 14.80
CA THR A 856 -42.56 -14.78 14.73
C THR A 856 -41.67 -15.71 13.90
N PHE A 857 -41.82 -17.02 14.03
CA PHE A 857 -41.08 -18.00 13.22
C PHE A 857 -41.41 -17.88 11.73
N VAL A 858 -42.69 -17.85 11.35
CA VAL A 858 -43.09 -17.76 9.92
C VAL A 858 -42.60 -16.45 9.30
N GLN A 859 -42.74 -15.33 10.00
CA GLN A 859 -42.20 -14.05 9.57
C GLN A 859 -40.67 -14.14 9.39
N THR A 860 -39.94 -14.60 10.41
CA THR A 860 -38.47 -14.71 10.36
C THR A 860 -38.00 -15.69 9.29
N TRP A 861 -38.78 -16.73 8.95
CA TRP A 861 -38.47 -17.70 7.90
C TRP A 861 -38.67 -17.15 6.48
N GLN A 862 -39.70 -16.32 6.28
CA GLN A 862 -39.97 -15.61 5.02
C GLN A 862 -38.99 -14.46 4.79
N GLU A 863 -38.50 -13.80 5.84
CA GLU A 863 -37.52 -12.71 5.78
C GLU A 863 -36.08 -13.17 5.43
N ILE A 864 -35.78 -14.48 5.39
CA ILE A 864 -34.43 -15.00 5.10
C ILE A 864 -34.33 -15.49 3.64
N PRO A 865 -33.50 -14.84 2.79
CA PRO A 865 -33.25 -15.26 1.40
C PRO A 865 -32.77 -16.70 1.27
N GLU A 866 -33.08 -17.36 0.14
CA GLU A 866 -32.73 -18.76 -0.10
C GLU A 866 -31.22 -19.01 -0.21
N GLY A 867 -30.42 -18.01 -0.60
CA GLY A 867 -28.96 -18.10 -0.61
C GLY A 867 -28.32 -18.32 0.77
N ASN A 868 -29.05 -18.03 1.86
CA ASN A 868 -28.63 -18.27 3.24
C ASN A 868 -29.18 -19.60 3.82
N GLU A 869 -29.64 -20.52 2.95
CA GLU A 869 -30.23 -21.80 3.34
C GLU A 869 -29.27 -22.99 3.11
N VAL A 870 -28.67 -23.51 4.18
CA VAL A 870 -27.80 -24.69 4.09
C VAL A 870 -28.64 -25.96 4.11
N LYS A 871 -28.67 -26.69 2.98
CA LYS A 871 -29.40 -27.95 2.78
C LYS A 871 -28.46 -29.15 2.90
N HIS A 872 -28.72 -30.06 3.83
CA HIS A 872 -27.97 -31.32 4.00
C HIS A 872 -28.92 -32.53 4.06
N GLN A 873 -28.41 -33.71 3.66
CA GLN A 873 -29.15 -34.97 3.71
C GLN A 873 -28.40 -36.00 4.56
N LEU A 874 -29.10 -36.59 5.53
CA LEU A 874 -28.62 -37.71 6.34
C LEU A 874 -29.24 -39.01 5.82
N GLN A 875 -28.41 -40.03 5.65
CA GLN A 875 -28.80 -41.36 5.20
C GLN A 875 -28.64 -42.39 6.33
N ASN A 876 -29.29 -43.56 6.21
CA ASN A 876 -29.12 -44.73 7.08
C ASN A 876 -29.45 -44.55 8.57
N LEU A 877 -30.51 -43.79 8.88
CA LEU A 877 -31.10 -43.77 10.23
C LEU A 877 -32.01 -44.99 10.46
N SER A 878 -31.82 -45.69 11.58
CA SER A 878 -32.53 -46.92 11.94
C SER A 878 -33.74 -46.64 12.84
N ASN A 879 -34.94 -47.03 12.38
CA ASN A 879 -36.19 -47.19 13.12
C ASN A 879 -36.36 -46.29 14.37
N LEU A 880 -36.39 -44.97 14.17
CA LEU A 880 -36.85 -44.01 15.17
C LEU A 880 -38.23 -43.51 14.74
N SER A 881 -39.19 -43.47 15.67
CA SER A 881 -40.45 -42.77 15.41
C SER A 881 -40.20 -41.25 15.38
N ILE A 882 -41.09 -40.50 14.72
CA ILE A 882 -41.01 -39.03 14.72
C ILE A 882 -41.11 -38.49 16.16
N ASP A 883 -41.88 -39.16 17.03
CA ASP A 883 -42.07 -38.75 18.41
C ASP A 883 -40.81 -39.06 19.25
N ASP A 884 -40.11 -40.16 19.01
CA ASP A 884 -38.78 -40.45 19.59
C ASP A 884 -37.74 -39.43 19.13
N LEU A 885 -37.77 -39.05 17.85
CA LEU A 885 -36.87 -38.05 17.28
C LEU A 885 -37.12 -36.67 17.92
N GLN A 886 -38.38 -36.24 18.00
CA GLN A 886 -38.77 -34.99 18.66
C GLN A 886 -38.37 -34.98 20.14
N ASN A 887 -38.55 -36.09 20.87
CA ASN A 887 -38.11 -36.23 22.26
C ASN A 887 -36.57 -36.16 22.40
N LYS A 888 -35.81 -36.82 21.53
CA LYS A 888 -34.33 -36.75 21.52
C LYS A 888 -33.80 -35.37 21.18
N LEU A 889 -34.43 -34.66 20.24
CA LEU A 889 -34.06 -33.29 19.88
C LEU A 889 -34.37 -32.32 21.04
N ARG A 890 -35.56 -32.44 21.66
CA ARG A 890 -35.94 -31.66 22.84
C ARG A 890 -35.00 -31.86 24.03
N LEU A 891 -34.55 -33.10 24.28
CA LEU A 891 -33.55 -33.41 25.32
C LEU A 891 -32.18 -32.73 25.09
N ASN A 892 -31.88 -32.31 23.86
CA ASN A 892 -30.65 -31.59 23.49
C ASN A 892 -30.90 -30.09 23.27
N ASN A 893 -31.94 -29.49 23.88
CA ASN A 893 -32.31 -28.07 23.73
C ASN A 893 -32.67 -27.64 22.28
N ILE A 894 -33.23 -28.54 21.47
CA ILE A 894 -33.76 -28.24 20.13
C ILE A 894 -35.29 -28.25 20.21
N HIS A 895 -35.92 -27.10 20.01
CA HIS A 895 -37.36 -26.90 20.24
C HIS A 895 -38.16 -27.06 18.94
N THR A 896 -39.34 -27.69 19.00
CA THR A 896 -40.20 -27.91 17.82
C THR A 896 -41.46 -27.06 17.90
N ILE A 897 -41.65 -26.18 16.92
CA ILE A 897 -42.73 -25.19 16.89
C ILE A 897 -43.98 -25.73 16.18
N THR A 898 -43.80 -26.52 15.11
CA THR A 898 -44.92 -27.07 14.33
C THR A 898 -44.47 -28.30 13.54
N ARG A 899 -45.35 -29.30 13.46
CA ARG A 899 -45.28 -30.47 12.57
C ARG A 899 -46.37 -30.33 11.51
N THR A 900 -46.05 -30.57 10.24
CA THR A 900 -47.00 -30.53 9.10
C THR A 900 -46.69 -31.64 8.12
N THR A 901 -47.71 -32.37 7.69
CA THR A 901 -47.58 -33.44 6.67
C THR A 901 -48.00 -32.92 5.31
N ILE A 902 -47.12 -33.00 4.31
CA ILE A 902 -47.29 -32.47 2.96
C ILE A 902 -46.81 -33.54 1.96
N GLU A 903 -47.63 -33.92 0.98
CA GLU A 903 -47.29 -34.94 -0.03
C GLU A 903 -46.74 -36.26 0.56
N GLN A 904 -47.39 -36.78 1.60
CA GLN A 904 -46.93 -37.93 2.42
C GLN A 904 -45.61 -37.70 3.19
N LYS A 905 -44.84 -36.64 2.93
CA LYS A 905 -43.63 -36.27 3.69
C LYS A 905 -44.03 -35.56 4.99
N GLU A 906 -43.27 -35.77 6.06
CA GLU A 906 -43.43 -35.01 7.30
C GLU A 906 -42.40 -33.89 7.39
N MET A 907 -42.86 -32.67 7.67
CA MET A 907 -42.03 -31.50 7.96
C MET A 907 -42.10 -31.18 9.46
N LEU A 908 -40.95 -30.90 10.07
CA LEU A 908 -40.79 -30.44 11.44
C LEU A 908 -40.05 -29.09 11.42
N TYR A 909 -40.72 -28.04 11.87
CA TYR A 909 -40.11 -26.71 12.02
C TYR A 909 -39.60 -26.53 13.44
N GLN A 910 -38.30 -26.24 13.57
CA GLN A 910 -37.57 -26.21 14.82
C GLN A 910 -36.75 -24.94 15.01
N THR A 911 -36.45 -24.63 16.27
CA THR A 911 -35.57 -23.52 16.67
C THR A 911 -34.50 -24.01 17.64
N ILE A 912 -33.31 -23.46 17.48
CA ILE A 912 -32.16 -23.66 18.34
C ILE A 912 -31.63 -22.27 18.70
N LYS A 913 -31.31 -22.05 19.97
CA LYS A 913 -30.64 -20.82 20.42
C LYS A 913 -29.24 -21.17 20.91
N LEU A 914 -28.24 -20.40 20.50
CA LEU A 914 -26.88 -20.54 20.99
C LEU A 914 -26.67 -19.71 22.27
N THR A 915 -25.69 -20.09 23.10
CA THR A 915 -25.33 -19.33 24.32
C THR A 915 -24.86 -17.88 24.09
N ASN A 916 -24.64 -17.47 22.83
CA ASN A 916 -24.37 -16.08 22.44
C ASN A 916 -25.63 -15.30 21.98
N GLY A 917 -26.82 -15.90 22.10
CA GLY A 917 -28.10 -15.28 21.77
C GLY A 917 -28.56 -15.44 20.32
N ILE A 918 -27.75 -16.04 19.43
CA ILE A 918 -28.15 -16.28 18.03
C ILE A 918 -29.23 -17.36 17.96
N PHE A 919 -30.29 -17.10 17.20
CA PHE A 919 -31.32 -18.08 16.85
C PHE A 919 -31.02 -18.70 15.49
N ILE A 920 -31.10 -20.02 15.43
CA ILE A 920 -31.01 -20.85 14.22
C ILE A 920 -32.39 -21.47 14.00
N LEU A 921 -32.92 -21.32 12.79
CA LEU A 921 -34.17 -21.93 12.35
C LEU A 921 -33.83 -23.20 11.55
N VAL A 922 -34.61 -24.28 11.74
CA VAL A 922 -34.37 -25.56 11.06
C VAL A 922 -35.70 -26.10 10.50
N GLU A 923 -35.71 -26.47 9.22
CA GLU A 923 -36.73 -27.35 8.64
C GLU A 923 -36.15 -28.77 8.55
N LEU A 924 -36.81 -29.73 9.19
CA LEU A 924 -36.51 -31.16 9.08
C LEU A 924 -37.59 -31.84 8.23
N ARG A 925 -37.19 -32.33 7.05
CA ARG A 925 -38.05 -32.95 6.05
C ARG A 925 -37.77 -34.46 5.97
N ILE A 926 -38.76 -35.26 6.32
CA ILE A 926 -38.70 -36.71 6.48
C ILE A 926 -39.61 -37.36 5.43
N THR A 927 -39.07 -38.27 4.60
CA THR A 927 -39.87 -39.01 3.60
C THR A 927 -40.15 -40.43 4.12
N PRO A 928 -41.37 -40.78 4.56
CA PRO A 928 -41.65 -42.13 5.04
C PRO A 928 -41.45 -43.16 3.93
N GLY A 929 -40.82 -44.28 4.29
CA GLY A 929 -40.40 -45.34 3.36
C GLY A 929 -38.94 -45.23 2.91
N ASN A 930 -38.36 -44.04 2.81
CA ASN A 930 -36.95 -43.84 2.47
C ASN A 930 -36.12 -43.40 3.67
N ARG A 931 -34.89 -43.93 3.80
CA ARG A 931 -34.01 -43.69 4.97
C ARG A 931 -33.25 -42.35 4.89
N THR A 932 -33.90 -41.33 4.34
CA THR A 932 -33.33 -40.00 4.08
C THR A 932 -34.06 -38.94 4.91
N ILE A 933 -33.32 -38.27 5.79
CA ILE A 933 -33.77 -37.04 6.45
C ILE A 933 -32.99 -35.88 5.84
N SER A 934 -33.67 -35.01 5.11
CA SER A 934 -33.12 -33.74 4.65
C SER A 934 -33.38 -32.67 5.71
N PHE A 935 -32.33 -31.98 6.15
CA PHE A 935 -32.47 -30.79 6.99
C PHE A 935 -32.02 -29.54 6.23
N SER A 936 -32.79 -28.48 6.39
CA SER A 936 -32.51 -27.13 5.93
C SER A 936 -32.31 -26.24 7.15
N LEU A 937 -31.31 -25.36 7.09
CA LEU A 937 -30.91 -24.51 8.20
C LEU A 937 -30.80 -23.06 7.73
N LYS A 938 -31.60 -22.17 8.34
CA LYS A 938 -31.69 -20.73 8.04
C LYS A 938 -31.35 -19.91 9.30
N THR A 939 -30.65 -18.79 9.14
CA THR A 939 -30.30 -17.86 10.25
C THR A 939 -30.49 -16.42 9.77
N LYS A 940 -31.20 -15.58 10.55
CA LYS A 940 -31.45 -14.16 10.22
C LYS A 940 -30.38 -13.25 10.83
N LEU A 941 -29.64 -12.50 10.01
CA LEU A 941 -28.89 -11.32 10.47
C LEU A 941 -28.33 -10.46 9.30
N GLU A 942 -28.53 -9.14 9.27
CA GLU A 942 -27.68 -8.18 8.49
C GLU A 942 -27.33 -6.85 9.22
N ARG A 943 -28.17 -6.38 10.17
CA ARG A 943 -27.84 -5.60 11.41
C ARG A 943 -28.04 -4.07 11.43
N LYS A 944 -28.74 -3.65 12.48
CA LYS A 944 -28.63 -2.35 13.18
C LYS A 944 -27.80 -2.59 14.44
N PHE A 945 -26.81 -1.74 14.77
CA PHE A 945 -26.06 -1.88 16.03
C PHE A 945 -25.78 -0.54 16.72
N PRO A 946 -25.91 -0.47 18.06
CA PRO A 946 -25.58 0.72 18.82
C PRO A 946 -24.06 0.86 18.93
N ALA A 947 -23.52 2.02 18.59
CA ALA A 947 -22.08 2.28 18.66
C ALA A 947 -21.55 2.40 20.12
N ALA A 948 -22.46 2.41 21.11
CA ALA A 948 -22.17 2.75 22.52
C ALA A 948 -21.32 4.04 22.64
N GLN A 949 -21.62 5.00 21.77
CA GLN A 949 -20.88 6.25 21.55
C GLN A 949 -21.85 7.42 21.76
N GLY A 950 -21.33 8.64 21.90
CA GLY A 950 -22.12 9.87 21.80
C GLY A 950 -22.79 10.05 20.42
N ALA A 951 -23.39 11.22 20.19
CA ALA A 951 -23.93 11.53 18.87
C ALA A 951 -22.80 11.49 17.82
N ILE A 952 -22.92 10.60 16.86
CA ILE A 952 -21.96 10.38 15.78
C ILE A 952 -21.97 11.61 14.87
N ARG A 953 -20.78 12.12 14.53
CA ARG A 953 -20.61 13.31 13.69
C ARG A 953 -20.31 12.93 12.25
N CYS A 954 -19.36 12.04 12.04
CA CYS A 954 -19.03 11.45 10.75
C CYS A 954 -18.82 9.93 10.86
N VAL A 955 -19.20 9.22 9.80
CA VAL A 955 -18.84 7.82 9.52
C VAL A 955 -18.10 7.74 8.17
N ARG A 956 -17.00 7.00 8.13
CA ARG A 956 -16.28 6.65 6.89
C ARG A 956 -16.00 5.16 6.83
N TYR A 957 -16.03 4.57 5.65
CA TYR A 957 -15.33 3.30 5.39
C TYR A 957 -13.80 3.52 5.36
N ASN A 958 -13.03 2.45 5.54
CA ASN A 958 -11.63 2.42 5.07
C ASN A 958 -11.59 2.18 3.55
N ILE A 959 -10.44 2.37 2.90
CA ILE A 959 -10.33 2.27 1.43
C ILE A 959 -10.67 0.86 0.88
N ASP A 960 -10.62 -0.18 1.71
CA ASP A 960 -11.03 -1.54 1.33
C ASP A 960 -12.49 -1.87 1.64
N GLY A 961 -13.22 -1.00 2.34
CA GLY A 961 -14.56 -1.26 2.88
C GLY A 961 -14.63 -2.27 4.05
N ASN A 962 -13.58 -3.06 4.26
CA ASN A 962 -13.43 -4.07 5.32
C ASN A 962 -13.64 -3.57 6.77
N TYR A 963 -13.49 -2.27 6.99
CA TYR A 963 -13.62 -1.58 8.27
C TYR A 963 -14.33 -0.23 8.12
N CYS A 964 -14.92 0.27 9.19
CA CYS A 964 -15.44 1.63 9.24
C CYS A 964 -15.08 2.36 10.55
N LEU A 965 -15.05 3.69 10.46
CA LEU A 965 -14.63 4.63 11.50
C LEU A 965 -15.82 5.50 11.90
N THR A 966 -16.01 5.72 13.21
CA THR A 966 -17.06 6.63 13.72
C THR A 966 -16.48 7.67 14.68
N SER A 967 -16.66 8.95 14.35
CA SER A 967 -16.34 10.09 15.21
C SER A 967 -17.56 10.52 16.04
N GLY A 968 -17.38 10.95 17.29
CA GLY A 968 -18.50 11.21 18.19
C GLY A 968 -18.37 12.40 19.13
N SER A 969 -19.53 12.89 19.59
CA SER A 969 -19.64 13.95 20.60
C SER A 969 -19.06 13.57 21.98
N ASP A 970 -18.84 12.29 22.23
CA ASP A 970 -18.15 11.77 23.42
C ASP A 970 -16.62 11.88 23.35
N ARG A 971 -16.09 12.55 22.31
CA ARG A 971 -14.65 12.82 22.09
C ARG A 971 -13.85 11.57 21.71
N THR A 972 -14.54 10.47 21.43
CA THR A 972 -13.93 9.21 20.97
C THR A 972 -14.03 9.04 19.47
N ILE A 973 -13.11 8.25 18.93
CA ILE A 973 -13.18 7.68 17.59
C ILE A 973 -13.22 6.16 17.77
N LYS A 974 -14.05 5.44 17.01
CA LYS A 974 -14.12 3.98 17.09
C LYS A 974 -13.89 3.35 15.73
N LEU A 975 -13.09 2.28 15.71
CA LEU A 975 -12.88 1.40 14.56
C LEU A 975 -13.74 0.15 14.73
N TRP A 976 -14.53 -0.14 13.72
CA TRP A 976 -15.45 -1.28 13.64
C TRP A 976 -15.11 -2.14 12.42
N LYS A 977 -15.45 -3.43 12.49
CA LYS A 977 -15.70 -4.21 11.26
C LYS A 977 -17.22 -4.29 11.02
N PRO A 978 -17.74 -3.77 9.90
CA PRO A 978 -19.19 -3.75 9.63
C PRO A 978 -19.76 -5.17 9.59
N ASP A 979 -19.13 -6.11 8.88
CA ASP A 979 -19.62 -7.49 8.72
C ASP A 979 -19.52 -8.35 10.00
N SER A 980 -19.00 -7.80 11.10
CA SER A 980 -19.07 -8.41 12.45
C SER A 980 -19.74 -7.53 13.50
N SER A 981 -20.13 -6.29 13.17
CA SER A 981 -20.63 -5.25 14.10
C SER A 981 -19.76 -5.05 15.35
N LEU A 982 -18.47 -5.40 15.27
CA LEU A 982 -17.59 -5.50 16.42
C LEU A 982 -16.70 -4.26 16.51
N ALA A 983 -16.75 -3.57 17.66
CA ALA A 983 -15.79 -2.53 18.00
C ALA A 983 -14.41 -3.17 18.20
N ILE A 984 -13.51 -2.96 17.24
CA ILE A 984 -12.14 -3.44 17.32
C ILE A 984 -11.36 -2.57 18.30
N LYS A 985 -11.58 -1.25 18.24
CA LYS A 985 -10.80 -0.28 19.01
C LYS A 985 -11.52 1.03 19.23
N THR A 986 -11.27 1.65 20.38
CA THR A 986 -11.65 3.03 20.69
C THR A 986 -10.37 3.85 20.87
N TYR A 987 -10.25 4.96 20.14
CA TYR A 987 -9.17 5.93 20.25
C TYR A 987 -9.69 7.15 21.03
N THR A 988 -8.85 7.68 21.91
CA THR A 988 -9.13 8.87 22.72
C THR A 988 -7.97 9.84 22.58
N GLY A 989 -8.26 11.15 22.48
CA GLY A 989 -7.19 12.10 22.19
C GLY A 989 -7.60 13.56 22.03
N HIS A 990 -8.81 13.81 21.51
CA HIS A 990 -9.43 15.13 21.48
C HIS A 990 -9.97 15.50 22.87
N SER A 991 -10.02 16.81 23.12
CA SER A 991 -10.55 17.39 24.38
C SER A 991 -11.98 17.90 24.28
N GLN A 992 -12.55 17.94 23.07
CA GLN A 992 -13.95 18.24 22.75
C GLN A 992 -14.44 17.27 21.67
N GLU A 993 -15.64 17.49 21.11
CA GLU A 993 -16.23 16.61 20.08
C GLU A 993 -15.30 16.46 18.87
N VAL A 994 -15.25 15.24 18.32
CA VAL A 994 -14.61 14.97 17.03
C VAL A 994 -15.66 15.18 15.95
N LEU A 995 -15.36 15.99 14.95
CA LEU A 995 -16.30 16.36 13.89
C LEU A 995 -16.11 15.47 12.65
N ASP A 996 -14.86 15.15 12.29
CA ASP A 996 -14.53 14.35 11.11
C ASP A 996 -13.31 13.45 11.37
N VAL A 997 -13.23 12.35 10.63
CA VAL A 997 -12.16 11.34 10.73
C VAL A 997 -11.97 10.62 9.40
N HIS A 998 -10.71 10.50 8.95
CA HIS A 998 -10.34 9.81 7.72
C HIS A 998 -9.29 8.73 7.99
N SER A 999 -9.37 7.62 7.26
CA SER A 999 -8.31 6.61 7.18
C SER A 999 -7.22 7.06 6.21
N SER A 1000 -5.98 6.65 6.44
CA SER A 1000 -4.98 6.60 5.37
C SER A 1000 -5.30 5.49 4.37
N PHE A 1001 -4.82 5.61 3.14
CA PHE A 1001 -4.95 4.60 2.08
C PHE A 1001 -4.15 3.31 2.38
N ASP A 1002 -3.09 3.38 3.20
CA ASP A 1002 -2.38 2.20 3.72
C ASP A 1002 -3.08 1.54 4.93
N ASN A 1003 -4.18 2.11 5.40
CA ASN A 1003 -4.91 1.75 6.62
C ASN A 1003 -4.10 1.74 7.93
N SER A 1004 -2.83 2.18 7.95
CA SER A 1004 -1.99 2.15 9.15
C SER A 1004 -2.23 3.37 10.06
N ARG A 1005 -2.89 4.41 9.55
CA ARG A 1005 -3.07 5.72 10.20
C ARG A 1005 -4.49 6.24 10.09
N LEU A 1006 -4.83 7.13 11.03
CA LEU A 1006 -6.03 7.97 11.00
C LEU A 1006 -5.63 9.45 11.11
N CYS A 1007 -6.40 10.33 10.48
CA CYS A 1007 -6.42 11.75 10.82
C CYS A 1007 -7.81 12.11 11.35
N SER A 1008 -7.90 13.05 12.29
CA SER A 1008 -9.19 13.47 12.87
C SER A 1008 -9.21 14.94 13.25
N GLY A 1009 -10.31 15.62 12.89
CA GLY A 1009 -10.58 17.02 13.18
C GLY A 1009 -11.60 17.17 14.31
N GLY A 1010 -11.40 18.15 15.19
CA GLY A 1010 -12.28 18.37 16.35
C GLY A 1010 -12.59 19.82 16.67
N VAL A 1011 -13.61 20.00 17.52
CA VAL A 1011 -14.01 21.30 18.07
C VAL A 1011 -12.91 21.93 18.93
N ASP A 1012 -11.98 21.12 19.45
CA ASP A 1012 -10.79 21.59 20.15
C ASP A 1012 -9.65 22.12 19.25
N LYS A 1013 -10.00 22.50 18.01
CA LYS A 1013 -9.17 23.24 17.05
C LYS A 1013 -7.93 22.51 16.54
N ARG A 1014 -7.92 21.18 16.72
CA ARG A 1014 -6.77 20.32 16.49
C ARG A 1014 -7.04 19.30 15.40
N VAL A 1015 -5.98 18.96 14.69
CA VAL A 1015 -5.88 17.74 13.89
C VAL A 1015 -4.99 16.77 14.65
N LEU A 1016 -5.49 15.57 14.91
CA LEU A 1016 -4.68 14.47 15.43
C LEU A 1016 -4.30 13.53 14.30
N TYR A 1017 -3.06 13.04 14.35
CA TYR A 1017 -2.57 11.98 13.48
C TYR A 1017 -2.26 10.76 14.36
N ILE A 1018 -2.94 9.65 14.11
CA ILE A 1018 -3.07 8.52 15.04
C ILE A 1018 -2.64 7.23 14.35
N ASP A 1019 -1.93 6.38 15.07
CA ASP A 1019 -1.54 5.05 14.63
C ASP A 1019 -2.68 4.03 14.91
N VAL A 1020 -3.17 3.33 13.88
CA VAL A 1020 -4.30 2.40 14.00
C VAL A 1020 -3.96 1.24 14.95
N MET A 1021 -2.81 0.60 14.71
CA MET A 1021 -2.39 -0.64 15.36
C MET A 1021 -2.05 -0.46 16.85
N THR A 1022 -1.25 0.55 17.19
CA THR A 1022 -0.90 0.90 18.57
C THR A 1022 -1.98 1.74 19.24
N GLY A 1023 -2.71 2.58 18.51
CA GLY A 1023 -3.70 3.52 19.07
C GLY A 1023 -3.08 4.75 19.72
N LYS A 1024 -1.76 4.93 19.56
CA LYS A 1024 -1.05 6.12 20.04
C LYS A 1024 -1.24 7.26 19.05
N ILE A 1025 -1.36 8.47 19.59
CA ILE A 1025 -1.38 9.69 18.79
C ILE A 1025 0.07 10.03 18.46
N VAL A 1026 0.41 10.00 17.16
CA VAL A 1026 1.78 10.18 16.65
C VAL A 1026 2.13 11.67 16.57
N LYS A 1027 1.19 12.51 16.11
CA LYS A 1027 1.31 13.98 16.11
C LYS A 1027 0.01 14.65 16.55
N LYS A 1028 0.13 15.85 17.11
CA LYS A 1028 -1.00 16.75 17.43
C LYS A 1028 -0.71 18.12 16.84
N TYR A 1029 -1.40 18.48 15.76
CA TYR A 1029 -1.27 19.80 15.15
C TYR A 1029 -2.20 20.78 15.87
N GLN A 1030 -1.70 21.95 16.27
CA GLN A 1030 -2.54 23.07 16.74
C GLN A 1030 -3.13 23.75 15.50
N ALA A 1031 -4.05 23.06 14.84
CA ALA A 1031 -4.29 23.26 13.43
C ALA A 1031 -4.86 24.65 13.09
N HIS A 1032 -5.89 25.07 13.82
CA HIS A 1032 -6.73 26.20 13.42
C HIS A 1032 -7.01 27.18 14.58
N ALA A 1033 -7.39 28.41 14.23
CA ALA A 1033 -7.97 29.38 15.15
C ALA A 1033 -9.46 29.06 15.41
N GLY A 1034 -10.11 28.33 14.50
CA GLY A 1034 -11.47 27.81 14.60
C GLY A 1034 -11.56 26.30 14.90
N ARG A 1035 -12.80 25.77 14.98
CA ARG A 1035 -13.05 24.31 14.98
C ARG A 1035 -12.70 23.71 13.62
N VAL A 1036 -12.09 22.53 13.61
CA VAL A 1036 -11.77 21.80 12.37
C VAL A 1036 -13.03 21.07 11.90
N GLN A 1037 -13.53 21.41 10.72
CA GLN A 1037 -14.81 20.95 10.18
C GLN A 1037 -14.65 19.64 9.40
N ALA A 1038 -13.60 19.54 8.56
CA ALA A 1038 -13.31 18.36 7.75
C ALA A 1038 -11.80 18.08 7.69
N VAL A 1039 -11.41 16.81 7.50
CA VAL A 1039 -10.04 16.34 7.32
C VAL A 1039 -9.95 15.25 6.26
N CYS A 1040 -8.89 15.25 5.45
CA CYS A 1040 -8.65 14.24 4.43
C CYS A 1040 -7.16 13.91 4.31
N PHE A 1041 -6.82 12.74 3.75
CA PHE A 1041 -5.46 12.35 3.37
C PHE A 1041 -5.31 12.43 1.85
N ASN A 1042 -4.09 12.65 1.35
CA ASN A 1042 -3.77 12.30 -0.03
C ASN A 1042 -3.63 10.78 -0.23
N GLU A 1043 -3.65 10.34 -1.49
CA GLU A 1043 -3.56 8.93 -1.90
C GLU A 1043 -2.30 8.23 -1.36
N GLU A 1044 -1.17 8.93 -1.30
CA GLU A 1044 0.08 8.40 -0.71
C GLU A 1044 0.07 8.32 0.84
N ALA A 1045 -0.95 8.87 1.50
CA ALA A 1045 -1.02 9.10 2.95
C ALA A 1045 0.15 9.92 3.55
N THR A 1046 0.84 10.71 2.72
CA THR A 1046 1.97 11.57 3.08
C THR A 1046 1.55 12.94 3.59
N ILE A 1047 0.37 13.41 3.20
CA ILE A 1047 -0.15 14.75 3.47
C ILE A 1047 -1.56 14.64 4.07
N ILE A 1048 -1.83 15.47 5.08
CA ILE A 1048 -3.19 15.69 5.61
C ILE A 1048 -3.66 17.09 5.20
N PHE A 1049 -4.91 17.19 4.76
CA PHE A 1049 -5.63 18.44 4.56
C PHE A 1049 -6.61 18.66 5.72
N SER A 1050 -6.77 19.90 6.18
CA SER A 1050 -7.79 20.25 7.18
C SER A 1050 -8.48 21.57 6.86
N ALA A 1051 -9.81 21.58 6.96
CA ALA A 1051 -10.67 22.74 6.73
C ALA A 1051 -11.31 23.22 8.05
N SER A 1052 -11.58 24.52 8.17
CA SER A 1052 -12.02 25.13 9.44
C SER A 1052 -13.03 26.27 9.26
N ILE A 1053 -13.76 26.53 10.35
CA ILE A 1053 -14.65 27.70 10.51
C ILE A 1053 -13.90 29.05 10.47
N ASP A 1054 -12.56 29.06 10.57
CA ASP A 1054 -11.75 30.29 10.50
C ASP A 1054 -11.42 30.76 9.08
N GLY A 1055 -12.07 30.20 8.06
CA GLY A 1055 -11.84 30.51 6.65
C GLY A 1055 -10.59 29.86 6.06
N THR A 1056 -9.70 29.26 6.87
CA THR A 1056 -8.46 28.66 6.37
C THR A 1056 -8.58 27.17 6.08
N VAL A 1057 -7.88 26.73 5.02
CA VAL A 1057 -7.54 25.33 4.76
C VAL A 1057 -6.04 25.16 4.92
N LYS A 1058 -5.60 24.08 5.55
CA LYS A 1058 -4.19 23.86 5.88
C LYS A 1058 -3.69 22.49 5.46
N ILE A 1059 -2.47 22.47 4.97
CA ILE A 1059 -1.79 21.30 4.41
C ILE A 1059 -0.66 20.91 5.37
N TRP A 1060 -0.61 19.65 5.80
CA TRP A 1060 0.31 19.17 6.83
C TRP A 1060 1.15 18.00 6.31
N ASP A 1061 2.47 18.11 6.33
CA ASP A 1061 3.36 16.99 6.01
C ASP A 1061 3.43 16.03 7.21
N VAL A 1062 3.04 14.78 6.95
CA VAL A 1062 3.10 13.69 7.92
C VAL A 1062 4.54 13.27 8.19
N LYS A 1063 5.44 13.34 7.19
CA LYS A 1063 6.85 12.93 7.26
C LYS A 1063 7.78 13.98 7.89
N SER A 1064 7.56 15.27 7.67
CA SER A 1064 8.33 16.36 8.31
C SER A 1064 8.32 16.24 9.84
N ARG A 1065 9.38 16.72 10.49
CA ARG A 1065 9.46 16.82 11.97
C ARG A 1065 8.86 18.11 12.52
N GLU A 1066 8.49 19.05 11.66
CA GLU A 1066 7.90 20.33 12.04
C GLU A 1066 6.37 20.17 12.25
N TYR A 1067 5.80 20.99 13.13
CA TYR A 1067 4.38 20.89 13.56
C TYR A 1067 3.49 21.98 12.94
N ASP A 1068 4.09 22.85 12.14
CA ASP A 1068 3.45 23.93 11.39
C ASP A 1068 2.95 23.40 10.02
N PRO A 1069 1.96 24.04 9.40
CA PRO A 1069 1.46 23.62 8.09
C PRO A 1069 2.49 23.95 7.00
N ILE A 1070 2.58 23.11 5.97
CA ILE A 1070 3.38 23.39 4.75
C ILE A 1070 2.87 24.66 4.07
N GLN A 1071 1.54 24.78 4.01
CA GLN A 1071 0.82 25.82 3.33
C GLN A 1071 -0.50 26.11 4.07
N VAL A 1072 -0.87 27.39 4.09
CA VAL A 1072 -2.18 27.88 4.50
C VAL A 1072 -2.84 28.47 3.26
N LEU A 1073 -4.09 28.12 3.02
CA LEU A 1073 -4.96 28.72 2.02
C LEU A 1073 -6.01 29.54 2.78
N ASP A 1074 -6.03 30.86 2.59
CA ASP A 1074 -6.89 31.81 3.29
C ASP A 1074 -7.84 32.60 2.37
N ASP A 1075 -8.07 32.07 1.16
CA ASP A 1075 -8.94 32.68 0.13
C ASP A 1075 -10.45 32.69 0.46
N ALA A 1076 -10.91 31.89 1.43
CA ALA A 1076 -12.32 31.80 1.81
C ALA A 1076 -12.70 32.84 2.87
N LYS A 1077 -13.79 33.58 2.62
CA LYS A 1077 -14.18 34.74 3.44
C LYS A 1077 -15.04 34.39 4.65
N ASP A 1078 -15.55 33.17 4.69
CA ASP A 1078 -16.34 32.60 5.78
C ASP A 1078 -16.00 31.10 5.93
N SER A 1079 -16.53 30.47 6.98
CA SER A 1079 -16.38 29.07 7.35
C SER A 1079 -16.28 28.11 6.16
N VAL A 1080 -15.14 27.43 6.02
CA VAL A 1080 -15.03 26.28 5.13
C VAL A 1080 -15.84 25.13 5.74
N THR A 1081 -16.79 24.59 4.99
CA THR A 1081 -17.78 23.62 5.49
C THR A 1081 -17.37 22.18 5.22
N SER A 1082 -16.79 21.90 4.05
CA SER A 1082 -16.32 20.57 3.68
C SER A 1082 -15.16 20.63 2.69
N LEU A 1083 -14.50 19.48 2.48
CA LEU A 1083 -13.28 19.33 1.70
C LEU A 1083 -13.28 17.94 1.05
N SER A 1084 -12.99 17.89 -0.24
CA SER A 1084 -12.86 16.68 -1.06
C SER A 1084 -11.59 16.76 -1.90
N LEU A 1085 -11.05 15.63 -2.33
CA LEU A 1085 -9.74 15.53 -2.98
C LEU A 1085 -9.84 14.62 -4.21
N GLY A 1086 -9.35 15.10 -5.35
CA GLY A 1086 -9.01 14.30 -6.52
C GLY A 1086 -7.50 14.17 -6.69
N ASN A 1087 -7.04 13.41 -7.70
CA ASN A 1087 -5.63 12.96 -7.83
C ASN A 1087 -4.56 14.07 -7.75
N HIS A 1088 -4.93 15.32 -8.07
CA HIS A 1088 -4.04 16.48 -8.03
C HIS A 1088 -4.74 17.79 -7.65
N GLU A 1089 -5.99 17.72 -7.18
CA GLU A 1089 -6.84 18.88 -6.94
C GLU A 1089 -7.57 18.78 -5.61
N LEU A 1090 -7.67 19.91 -4.92
CA LEU A 1090 -8.39 20.06 -3.67
C LEU A 1090 -9.67 20.85 -3.90
N LEU A 1091 -10.83 20.23 -3.69
CA LEU A 1091 -12.14 20.88 -3.80
C LEU A 1091 -12.62 21.27 -2.39
N THR A 1092 -12.99 22.53 -2.19
CA THR A 1092 -13.48 23.03 -0.90
C THR A 1092 -14.74 23.88 -1.08
N THR A 1093 -15.62 23.85 -0.08
CA THR A 1093 -16.82 24.70 -0.02
C THR A 1093 -16.78 25.60 1.18
N SER A 1094 -17.26 26.82 1.03
CA SER A 1094 -17.46 27.76 2.13
C SER A 1094 -18.90 28.24 2.23
N LEU A 1095 -19.27 28.69 3.42
CA LEU A 1095 -20.53 29.38 3.68
C LEU A 1095 -20.63 30.72 2.92
N ASP A 1096 -19.51 31.24 2.37
CA ASP A 1096 -19.46 32.40 1.46
C ASP A 1096 -20.01 32.14 0.04
N GLN A 1097 -20.74 31.02 -0.12
CA GLN A 1097 -21.51 30.62 -1.31
C GLN A 1097 -20.67 30.24 -2.53
N ARG A 1098 -19.39 29.90 -2.30
CA ARG A 1098 -18.42 29.57 -3.35
C ARG A 1098 -17.80 28.19 -3.20
N VAL A 1099 -17.57 27.57 -4.36
CA VAL A 1099 -16.70 26.39 -4.52
C VAL A 1099 -15.31 26.89 -4.92
N ARG A 1100 -14.27 26.30 -4.34
CA ARG A 1100 -12.87 26.58 -4.67
C ARG A 1100 -12.17 25.27 -5.01
N ILE A 1101 -11.55 25.24 -6.19
CA ILE A 1101 -10.76 24.10 -6.68
C ILE A 1101 -9.32 24.58 -6.79
N TYR A 1102 -8.41 23.97 -6.01
CA TYR A 1102 -6.99 24.28 -6.04
C TYR A 1102 -6.23 23.14 -6.73
N ASP A 1103 -5.60 23.39 -7.89
CA ASP A 1103 -4.61 22.43 -8.44
C ASP A 1103 -3.34 22.50 -7.58
N ILE A 1104 -3.02 21.39 -6.92
CA ILE A 1104 -1.94 21.28 -5.92
C ILE A 1104 -0.55 21.33 -6.60
N ARG A 1105 -0.45 21.01 -7.89
CA ARG A 1105 0.80 20.98 -8.66
C ARG A 1105 1.12 22.34 -9.29
N TYR A 1106 0.10 23.03 -9.80
CA TYR A 1106 0.26 24.32 -10.48
C TYR A 1106 -0.06 25.54 -9.61
N GLY A 1107 -0.58 25.34 -8.39
CA GLY A 1107 -0.95 26.42 -7.47
C GLY A 1107 -2.10 27.28 -7.99
N LYS A 1108 -2.94 26.75 -8.89
CA LYS A 1108 -4.02 27.49 -9.54
C LYS A 1108 -5.32 27.33 -8.74
N LEU A 1109 -5.93 28.46 -8.38
CA LEU A 1109 -7.28 28.52 -7.82
C LEU A 1109 -8.29 28.78 -8.94
N PHE A 1110 -9.29 27.89 -9.06
CA PHE A 1110 -10.55 28.14 -9.74
C PHE A 1110 -11.64 28.39 -8.68
N GLU A 1111 -12.41 29.47 -8.82
CA GLU A 1111 -13.42 29.88 -7.84
C GLU A 1111 -14.73 30.20 -8.58
N ASP A 1112 -15.83 29.54 -8.19
CA ASP A 1112 -17.16 29.75 -8.75
C ASP A 1112 -18.21 30.03 -7.66
N TYR A 1113 -19.28 30.75 -8.03
CA TYR A 1113 -20.28 31.29 -7.13
C TYR A 1113 -21.67 30.69 -7.41
N ILE A 1114 -22.12 29.83 -6.50
CA ILE A 1114 -23.40 29.13 -6.60
C ILE A 1114 -24.56 30.01 -6.10
N GLY A 1115 -24.30 30.98 -5.21
CA GLY A 1115 -25.32 31.88 -4.66
C GLY A 1115 -26.19 31.28 -3.55
N HIS A 1116 -25.85 30.07 -3.09
CA HIS A 1116 -26.49 29.34 -2.00
C HIS A 1116 -25.45 28.97 -0.94
N ASN A 1117 -25.83 28.89 0.33
CA ASN A 1117 -24.90 28.50 1.42
C ASN A 1117 -24.60 27.00 1.33
N LEU A 1118 -23.32 26.64 1.14
CA LEU A 1118 -22.88 25.28 0.82
C LEU A 1118 -22.56 24.45 2.07
N THR A 1119 -23.05 23.22 2.14
CA THR A 1119 -22.86 22.33 3.30
C THR A 1119 -21.79 21.26 3.10
N TYR A 1120 -21.80 20.62 1.93
CA TYR A 1120 -20.98 19.44 1.64
C TYR A 1120 -20.64 19.38 0.15
N ILE A 1121 -19.44 18.92 -0.19
CA ILE A 1121 -19.00 18.61 -1.55
C ILE A 1121 -18.48 17.18 -1.62
N ASN A 1122 -18.87 16.47 -2.67
CA ASN A 1122 -18.33 15.16 -3.00
C ASN A 1122 -17.96 15.10 -4.49
N LEU A 1123 -16.98 14.28 -4.83
CA LEU A 1123 -16.47 14.09 -6.18
C LEU A 1123 -17.00 12.73 -6.70
N SER A 1124 -17.32 12.61 -8.00
CA SER A 1124 -17.64 11.32 -8.61
C SER A 1124 -16.40 10.42 -8.69
N HIS A 1125 -16.58 9.11 -8.85
CA HIS A 1125 -15.46 8.16 -8.89
C HIS A 1125 -14.58 8.38 -10.12
N ASP A 1126 -15.17 8.81 -11.24
CA ASP A 1126 -14.47 9.19 -12.47
C ASP A 1126 -13.77 10.57 -12.40
N GLN A 1127 -14.01 11.34 -11.33
CA GLN A 1127 -13.52 12.70 -11.09
C GLN A 1127 -13.93 13.75 -12.15
N GLN A 1128 -14.95 13.47 -12.97
CA GLN A 1128 -15.47 14.41 -13.99
C GLN A 1128 -16.63 15.28 -13.47
N CYS A 1129 -17.34 14.84 -12.43
CA CYS A 1129 -18.43 15.59 -11.82
C CYS A 1129 -18.17 15.86 -10.34
N PHE A 1130 -18.77 16.93 -9.82
CA PHE A 1130 -18.83 17.17 -8.38
C PHE A 1130 -20.24 17.55 -7.95
N LEU A 1131 -20.59 17.16 -6.72
CA LEU A 1131 -21.94 17.19 -6.18
C LEU A 1131 -21.95 18.00 -4.90
N VAL A 1132 -22.77 19.06 -4.89
CA VAL A 1132 -22.77 20.10 -3.85
C VAL A 1132 -24.11 20.14 -3.13
N GLY A 1133 -24.09 19.97 -1.81
CA GLY A 1133 -25.24 20.15 -0.94
C GLY A 1133 -25.39 21.60 -0.46
N THR A 1134 -26.63 22.07 -0.31
CA THR A 1134 -26.95 23.43 0.14
C THR A 1134 -27.88 23.46 1.35
N LEU A 1135 -27.83 24.54 2.15
CA LEU A 1135 -28.81 24.83 3.22
C LEU A 1135 -30.20 25.27 2.69
N SER A 1136 -30.37 25.34 1.37
CA SER A 1136 -31.65 25.57 0.69
C SER A 1136 -32.39 24.27 0.35
N SER A 1137 -31.99 23.14 0.94
CA SER A 1137 -32.56 21.81 0.65
C SER A 1137 -32.48 21.43 -0.84
N GLN A 1138 -31.37 21.78 -1.49
CA GLN A 1138 -31.05 21.43 -2.88
C GLN A 1138 -29.65 20.80 -2.97
N ILE A 1139 -29.55 19.71 -3.74
CA ILE A 1139 -28.27 19.13 -4.17
C ILE A 1139 -28.07 19.48 -5.64
N MET A 1140 -26.90 19.97 -6.01
CA MET A 1140 -26.57 20.42 -7.35
C MET A 1140 -25.39 19.60 -7.90
N LEU A 1141 -25.53 19.06 -9.10
CA LEU A 1141 -24.49 18.30 -9.80
C LEU A 1141 -23.84 19.18 -10.86
N PHE A 1142 -22.53 19.33 -10.82
CA PHE A 1142 -21.76 20.13 -11.76
C PHE A 1142 -20.76 19.28 -12.55
N ASP A 1143 -20.67 19.58 -13.84
CA ASP A 1143 -19.54 19.19 -14.70
C ASP A 1143 -18.30 19.98 -14.27
N LYS A 1144 -17.24 19.26 -13.92
CA LYS A 1144 -15.97 19.82 -13.43
C LYS A 1144 -15.18 20.54 -14.52
N ALA A 1145 -15.24 20.08 -15.76
CA ALA A 1145 -14.45 20.63 -16.87
C ALA A 1145 -14.95 22.01 -17.32
N ASN A 1146 -16.27 22.23 -17.27
CA ASN A 1146 -16.90 23.48 -17.73
C ASN A 1146 -17.54 24.31 -16.61
N GLY A 1147 -17.53 23.84 -15.35
CA GLY A 1147 -18.26 24.48 -14.23
C GLY A 1147 -19.78 24.47 -14.39
N LYS A 1148 -20.32 23.66 -15.31
CA LYS A 1148 -21.71 23.76 -15.74
C LYS A 1148 -22.62 22.93 -14.83
N LEU A 1149 -23.68 23.55 -14.32
CA LEU A 1149 -24.78 22.83 -13.66
C LEU A 1149 -25.43 21.83 -14.64
N LEU A 1150 -25.39 20.55 -14.27
CA LEU A 1150 -26.03 19.45 -14.99
C LEU A 1150 -27.43 19.16 -14.44
N GLN A 1151 -27.52 18.95 -13.12
CA GLN A 1151 -28.71 18.41 -12.45
C GLN A 1151 -28.98 19.14 -11.12
N THR A 1152 -30.22 19.08 -10.63
CA THR A 1152 -30.57 19.52 -9.27
C THR A 1152 -31.64 18.61 -8.66
N PHE A 1153 -31.41 18.13 -7.44
CA PHE A 1153 -32.28 17.20 -6.72
C PHE A 1153 -32.96 17.91 -5.55
N VAL A 1154 -34.29 17.77 -5.41
CA VAL A 1154 -35.15 18.68 -4.61
C VAL A 1154 -36.29 17.93 -3.87
N ASP A 1155 -35.97 16.90 -3.09
CA ASP A 1155 -36.97 16.13 -2.29
C ASP A 1155 -36.61 15.91 -0.81
N TYR A 1156 -35.46 16.45 -0.35
CA TYR A 1156 -34.96 16.30 1.03
C TYR A 1156 -35.14 17.57 1.86
N THR A 1157 -34.86 17.50 3.17
CA THR A 1157 -34.89 18.67 4.06
C THR A 1157 -33.56 18.84 4.77
N ASN A 1158 -32.92 20.00 4.57
CA ASN A 1158 -31.62 20.38 5.10
C ASN A 1158 -31.56 21.91 5.26
N ASN A 1159 -31.72 22.40 6.49
CA ASN A 1159 -31.86 23.84 6.82
C ASN A 1159 -30.88 24.29 7.92
N THR A 1160 -30.43 23.35 8.76
CA THR A 1160 -29.80 23.60 10.07
C THR A 1160 -28.57 22.74 10.30
N TYR A 1161 -28.58 21.53 9.75
CA TYR A 1161 -27.47 20.58 9.84
C TYR A 1161 -26.55 20.69 8.61
N MET A 1162 -25.32 20.19 8.74
CA MET A 1162 -24.44 19.93 7.61
C MET A 1162 -24.62 18.47 7.22
N ILE A 1163 -25.59 18.19 6.34
CA ILE A 1163 -25.85 16.83 5.85
C ILE A 1163 -24.89 16.47 4.72
N GLU A 1164 -24.30 15.28 4.82
CA GLU A 1164 -23.40 14.67 3.83
C GLU A 1164 -24.18 14.03 2.67
N ASN A 1165 -23.56 14.02 1.49
CA ASN A 1165 -24.11 13.42 0.27
C ASN A 1165 -23.06 12.51 -0.39
N ALA A 1166 -23.48 11.43 -1.04
CA ALA A 1166 -22.59 10.51 -1.74
C ALA A 1166 -23.23 9.95 -3.02
N PHE A 1167 -22.36 9.50 -3.93
CA PHE A 1167 -22.76 8.69 -5.07
C PHE A 1167 -22.88 7.21 -4.68
N SER A 1168 -23.49 6.39 -5.54
CA SER A 1168 -23.28 4.94 -5.56
C SER A 1168 -21.87 4.58 -6.03
N ASN A 1169 -21.44 3.34 -5.78
CA ASN A 1169 -20.22 2.78 -6.36
C ASN A 1169 -20.21 2.91 -7.90
N ASP A 1170 -21.37 2.70 -8.53
CA ASP A 1170 -21.54 2.74 -9.99
C ASP A 1170 -21.84 4.16 -10.52
N ASP A 1171 -21.77 5.20 -9.68
CA ASP A 1171 -22.20 6.60 -9.90
C ASP A 1171 -23.66 6.82 -10.40
N GLN A 1172 -24.42 5.77 -10.75
CA GLN A 1172 -25.83 5.81 -11.20
C GLN A 1172 -26.82 6.51 -10.25
N PHE A 1173 -26.53 6.53 -8.95
CA PHE A 1173 -27.44 7.01 -7.90
C PHE A 1173 -26.80 8.05 -6.98
N VAL A 1174 -27.63 8.94 -6.46
CA VAL A 1174 -27.27 9.93 -5.43
C VAL A 1174 -27.99 9.61 -4.13
N TYR A 1175 -27.25 9.57 -3.03
CA TYR A 1175 -27.75 9.36 -1.67
C TYR A 1175 -27.59 10.62 -0.82
N SER A 1176 -28.63 10.98 -0.08
CA SER A 1176 -28.59 12.04 0.93
C SER A 1176 -29.34 11.67 2.21
N GLY A 1177 -28.81 12.12 3.34
CA GLY A 1177 -29.56 12.15 4.59
C GLY A 1177 -30.64 13.23 4.57
N SER A 1178 -31.44 13.32 5.63
CA SER A 1178 -32.47 14.35 5.76
C SER A 1178 -32.77 14.62 7.23
N GLU A 1179 -33.06 15.88 7.56
CA GLU A 1179 -33.37 16.34 8.93
C GLU A 1179 -34.55 15.60 9.55
N ASN A 1180 -35.51 15.16 8.72
CA ASN A 1180 -36.71 14.42 9.10
C ASN A 1180 -36.49 12.91 9.36
N GLY A 1181 -35.24 12.43 9.37
CA GLY A 1181 -34.89 11.03 9.65
C GLY A 1181 -35.07 10.08 8.46
N ARG A 1182 -35.02 10.61 7.23
CA ARG A 1182 -35.04 9.83 5.99
C ARG A 1182 -33.65 9.75 5.36
N LEU A 1183 -33.33 8.60 4.78
CA LEU A 1183 -32.37 8.48 3.68
C LEU A 1183 -33.15 8.56 2.37
N ILE A 1184 -32.68 9.36 1.41
CA ILE A 1184 -33.31 9.53 0.10
C ILE A 1184 -32.33 9.14 -1.01
N CYS A 1185 -32.85 8.45 -2.03
CA CYS A 1185 -32.10 8.05 -3.22
C CYS A 1185 -32.75 8.64 -4.48
N TRP A 1186 -31.95 9.23 -5.36
CA TRP A 1186 -32.34 9.66 -6.71
C TRP A 1186 -31.50 8.95 -7.77
N ASN A 1187 -32.09 8.72 -8.94
CA ASN A 1187 -31.33 8.38 -10.15
C ASN A 1187 -30.59 9.63 -10.68
N LEU A 1188 -29.28 9.52 -10.93
CA LEU A 1188 -28.43 10.64 -11.34
C LEU A 1188 -28.97 11.36 -12.59
N LEU A 1189 -29.22 10.59 -13.66
CA LEU A 1189 -29.60 11.09 -14.99
C LEU A 1189 -30.99 11.73 -15.04
N THR A 1190 -31.96 11.23 -14.29
CA THR A 1190 -33.36 11.69 -14.36
C THR A 1190 -33.77 12.63 -13.22
N ALA A 1191 -32.94 12.76 -12.17
CA ALA A 1191 -33.26 13.44 -10.91
C ALA A 1191 -34.55 12.95 -10.21
N LYS A 1192 -35.13 11.84 -10.65
CA LYS A 1192 -36.32 11.26 -10.01
C LYS A 1192 -35.91 10.57 -8.72
N GLN A 1193 -36.61 10.90 -7.64
CA GLN A 1193 -36.56 10.14 -6.40
C GLN A 1193 -37.03 8.71 -6.67
N ILE A 1194 -36.19 7.73 -6.30
CA ILE A 1194 -36.52 6.30 -6.39
C ILE A 1194 -37.13 5.84 -5.07
N CYS A 1195 -36.49 6.18 -3.94
CA CYS A 1195 -36.97 5.80 -2.63
C CYS A 1195 -36.71 6.86 -1.55
N ALA A 1196 -37.48 6.78 -0.48
CA ALA A 1196 -37.15 7.37 0.82
C ALA A 1196 -37.36 6.29 1.89
N ILE A 1197 -36.32 6.06 2.69
CA ILE A 1197 -36.31 5.06 3.75
C ILE A 1197 -36.32 5.81 5.09
N GLU A 1198 -37.31 5.57 5.96
CA GLU A 1198 -37.37 6.16 7.30
C GLU A 1198 -36.56 5.32 8.31
N HIS A 1199 -35.63 5.96 9.04
CA HIS A 1199 -34.85 5.31 10.09
C HIS A 1199 -35.71 5.10 11.35
N GLU A 1200 -35.96 3.84 11.71
CA GLU A 1200 -36.74 3.44 12.89
C GLU A 1200 -36.27 4.10 14.20
N SER A 1201 -36.98 5.16 14.59
CA SER A 1201 -36.72 5.96 15.78
C SER A 1201 -37.97 6.78 16.17
N ASP A 1202 -38.40 6.72 17.43
CA ASP A 1202 -39.64 7.40 17.91
C ASP A 1202 -39.62 8.93 17.78
N ASN A 1203 -38.46 9.52 17.48
CA ASN A 1203 -38.20 10.96 17.56
C ASN A 1203 -37.77 11.61 16.23
N LYS A 1204 -37.83 10.90 15.09
CA LYS A 1204 -37.52 11.42 13.73
C LYS A 1204 -36.27 12.33 13.66
N LYS A 1205 -35.14 11.86 14.22
CA LYS A 1205 -33.88 12.62 14.30
C LYS A 1205 -33.13 12.58 12.97
N ALA A 1206 -32.43 13.67 12.64
CA ALA A 1206 -31.65 13.81 11.41
C ALA A 1206 -30.66 12.65 11.17
N VAL A 1207 -30.58 12.21 9.91
CA VAL A 1207 -29.46 11.39 9.41
C VAL A 1207 -28.38 12.37 8.95
N SER A 1208 -27.32 12.53 9.74
CA SER A 1208 -26.32 13.59 9.51
C SER A 1208 -25.12 13.17 8.66
N THR A 1209 -24.78 11.88 8.66
CA THR A 1209 -23.57 11.36 8.00
C THR A 1209 -23.84 10.03 7.30
N LEU A 1210 -23.20 9.86 6.14
CA LEU A 1210 -23.29 8.68 5.29
C LEU A 1210 -22.01 8.46 4.48
N THR A 1211 -21.77 7.21 4.08
CA THR A 1211 -20.61 6.79 3.29
C THR A 1211 -20.96 5.51 2.56
N HIS A 1212 -20.76 5.47 1.24
CA HIS A 1212 -20.86 4.24 0.46
C HIS A 1212 -19.60 3.39 0.64
N HIS A 1213 -19.69 2.10 0.35
CA HIS A 1213 -18.58 1.16 0.38
C HIS A 1213 -17.82 1.21 -0.96
N PRO A 1214 -16.48 1.29 -0.97
CA PRO A 1214 -15.69 1.58 -2.19
C PRO A 1214 -15.51 0.40 -3.17
N LYS A 1215 -16.35 -0.65 -3.07
CA LYS A 1215 -16.20 -1.94 -3.81
C LYS A 1215 -17.48 -2.79 -3.91
N GLU A 1216 -18.47 -2.55 -3.04
CA GLU A 1216 -19.69 -3.33 -2.93
C GLU A 1216 -20.85 -2.35 -2.82
N ASP A 1217 -22.06 -2.70 -3.26
CA ASP A 1217 -23.25 -1.87 -3.09
C ASP A 1217 -23.81 -1.91 -1.65
N LYS A 1218 -22.96 -1.51 -0.69
CA LYS A 1218 -23.30 -1.26 0.71
C LYS A 1218 -23.22 0.24 1.01
N LEU A 1219 -24.16 0.75 1.79
CA LEU A 1219 -24.19 2.13 2.28
C LEU A 1219 -24.24 2.13 3.81
N LEU A 1220 -23.29 2.82 4.43
CA LEU A 1220 -23.31 3.13 5.87
C LEU A 1220 -24.00 4.48 6.10
N THR A 1221 -24.86 4.53 7.12
CA THR A 1221 -25.46 5.77 7.63
C THR A 1221 -25.45 5.75 9.16
N ALA A 1222 -25.41 6.92 9.81
CA ALA A 1222 -25.59 7.01 11.26
C ALA A 1222 -26.68 8.01 11.67
N GLN A 1223 -27.34 7.66 12.77
CA GLN A 1223 -28.38 8.45 13.40
C GLN A 1223 -28.15 8.41 14.92
N GLU A 1224 -27.90 9.57 15.52
CA GLU A 1224 -27.52 9.71 16.94
C GLU A 1224 -26.34 8.77 17.32
N GLY A 1225 -26.54 7.76 18.16
CA GLY A 1225 -25.52 6.78 18.55
C GLY A 1225 -25.61 5.42 17.85
N THR A 1226 -26.39 5.31 16.77
CA THR A 1226 -26.69 4.04 16.09
C THR A 1226 -26.19 4.05 14.65
N ILE A 1227 -25.61 2.93 14.23
CA ILE A 1227 -25.09 2.71 12.87
C ILE A 1227 -26.04 1.75 12.14
N TYR A 1228 -26.35 2.09 10.89
CA TYR A 1228 -27.21 1.33 9.98
C TYR A 1228 -26.42 1.02 8.71
N ILE A 1229 -26.38 -0.26 8.34
CA ILE A 1229 -25.82 -0.74 7.07
C ILE A 1229 -27.00 -1.09 6.15
N TRP A 1230 -26.97 -0.58 4.93
CA TRP A 1230 -27.91 -0.91 3.86
C TRP A 1230 -27.16 -1.66 2.75
N LYS A 1231 -27.82 -2.61 2.08
CA LYS A 1231 -27.32 -3.23 0.83
C LYS A 1231 -28.35 -3.00 -0.28
N LYS A 1232 -27.90 -2.73 -1.51
CA LYS A 1232 -28.73 -2.85 -2.72
C LYS A 1232 -29.22 -4.30 -2.84
N LYS A 1233 -30.47 -4.48 -3.24
CA LYS A 1233 -31.02 -5.81 -3.54
C LYS A 1233 -30.57 -6.19 -4.94
N ASP A 1234 -29.96 -7.36 -5.10
CA ASP A 1234 -29.56 -7.87 -6.41
C ASP A 1234 -30.83 -8.19 -7.22
N GLU A 1235 -30.90 -7.69 -8.45
CA GLU A 1235 -32.08 -7.83 -9.32
C GLU A 1235 -31.99 -9.14 -10.12
N THR A 1236 -32.99 -10.00 -9.97
CA THR A 1236 -33.14 -11.26 -10.71
C THR A 1236 -34.18 -11.07 -11.81
N GLU A 1237 -33.83 -11.45 -13.05
CA GLU A 1237 -34.42 -11.00 -14.31
C GLU A 1237 -35.92 -11.34 -14.55
N GLU A 1238 -36.56 -12.16 -13.71
CA GLU A 1238 -37.94 -12.65 -13.93
C GLU A 1238 -39.08 -11.66 -13.58
N GLN A 1239 -38.82 -10.36 -13.38
CA GLN A 1239 -39.85 -9.42 -12.87
C GLN A 1239 -40.06 -8.10 -13.64
N GLU A 1240 -39.51 -7.90 -14.84
CA GLU A 1240 -39.65 -6.62 -15.57
C GLU A 1240 -41.10 -6.19 -15.88
N GLU A 1241 -42.05 -7.12 -16.09
CA GLU A 1241 -43.42 -6.77 -16.49
C GLU A 1241 -44.30 -6.19 -15.37
N GLU A 1242 -43.98 -6.36 -14.08
CA GLU A 1242 -44.79 -5.84 -12.95
C GLU A 1242 -44.35 -4.47 -12.40
N ILE A 1243 -43.22 -3.90 -12.87
CA ILE A 1243 -42.60 -2.70 -12.28
C ILE A 1243 -43.22 -1.38 -12.82
N LYS A 1244 -44.56 -1.28 -12.78
CA LYS A 1244 -45.29 -0.02 -13.02
C LYS A 1244 -46.16 0.48 -11.86
N GLU A 1245 -46.44 -0.35 -10.84
CA GLU A 1245 -47.19 0.08 -9.64
C GLU A 1245 -46.54 -0.30 -8.29
N SER A 1246 -45.43 -1.07 -8.28
CA SER A 1246 -44.88 -1.69 -7.06
C SER A 1246 -43.93 -0.84 -6.21
N PHE A 1247 -43.59 0.39 -6.61
CA PHE A 1247 -42.74 1.32 -5.83
C PHE A 1247 -43.40 2.68 -5.54
N ILE A 1248 -44.59 2.68 -4.93
CA ILE A 1248 -45.04 3.69 -3.95
C ILE A 1248 -46.41 3.25 -3.40
N ASN A 1249 -46.53 3.09 -2.08
CA ASN A 1249 -47.84 3.02 -1.42
C ASN A 1249 -48.11 4.36 -0.72
N LYS A 1250 -48.50 5.36 -1.52
CA LYS A 1250 -48.72 6.75 -1.08
C LYS A 1250 -50.06 6.87 -0.35
N LYS A 1251 -50.08 7.69 0.72
CA LYS A 1251 -51.09 8.77 0.85
C LYS A 1251 -50.51 9.94 1.67
N PRO A 1252 -50.24 11.10 1.04
CA PRO A 1252 -49.76 12.28 1.75
C PRO A 1252 -50.92 13.18 2.21
N ILE A 1253 -50.66 13.95 3.28
CA ILE A 1253 -51.38 15.16 3.71
C ILE A 1253 -52.85 14.98 4.13
N ASN A 1254 -53.13 15.34 5.39
CA ASN A 1254 -54.25 16.25 5.64
C ASN A 1254 -53.96 17.18 6.82
N VAL A 1255 -54.36 18.45 6.68
CA VAL A 1255 -54.22 19.50 7.73
C VAL A 1255 -55.50 19.48 8.58
N PRO A 1256 -55.44 19.66 9.92
CA PRO A 1256 -56.65 19.68 10.73
C PRO A 1256 -57.48 20.94 10.48
N GLN A 1257 -58.62 20.79 9.79
CA GLN A 1257 -59.73 21.73 9.84
C GLN A 1257 -61.07 21.01 10.10
N PHE A 1258 -62.01 21.77 10.65
CA PHE A 1258 -63.24 21.30 11.31
C PHE A 1258 -64.37 20.86 10.36
N VAL A 1259 -65.42 20.28 10.97
CA VAL A 1259 -66.85 20.23 10.56
C VAL A 1259 -67.36 18.91 9.93
N SER A 1260 -68.07 18.17 10.80
CA SER A 1260 -69.14 17.16 10.63
C SER A 1260 -69.80 16.82 9.28
N GLY A 1261 -70.20 15.54 9.14
CA GLY A 1261 -71.61 15.17 8.84
C GLY A 1261 -71.87 14.11 7.75
N GLY A 1262 -72.86 13.23 7.98
CA GLY A 1262 -73.27 12.12 7.08
C GLY A 1262 -72.51 10.81 7.36
N PHE A 1263 -73.10 9.61 7.49
CA PHE A 1263 -74.20 8.93 6.77
C PHE A 1263 -73.94 8.82 5.25
N GLU A 1264 -74.02 7.65 4.63
CA GLU A 1264 -74.50 6.33 5.13
C GLU A 1264 -73.37 5.35 5.55
#